data_AF-A0A427XXF0-F1
#
_entry.id   AF-A0A427XXF0-F1
#
_cell.length_a   1.000
_cell.length_b   1.000
_cell.length_c   1.000
_cell.angle_alpha   90.00
_cell.angle_beta   90.00
_cell.angle_gamma   90.00
#
_symmetry.space_group_name_H-M   'P 1'
#
loop_
_entity.id
_entity.type
_entity.pdbx_description
1 polymer ?
#
loop_
_entity_poly.entity_id
_entity_poly.type
_entity_poly.pdbx_seq_one_letter_code
_entity_poly.pdbx_strand_id
1 'polypeptide(L)'
;MRSQVAIRRSFAQGSQARFIQTTATTYKSPYTAPLSAKLAQVPLHPALPTTALGSELPGDIPALPLHIESLTQRRLNWYSRTMNDDKLSHSEREMLDRAMARVTKKERKPIEFASGEAGPSIERLNFFAAGSEAGGAVMEADDMPGLEAGRIVEVRRSEQSSIGLVLAPVLINGRRRLMLLRSSGEIWPVNANDVQFVMPASLVPKELAASCWSNELIALWSKGEDIGISQSQDEAGIIGADEAQTMTEARRKVAHLLRRIARETERMSSRLSSGSIASGRGGGIEAVFDHFSSKDPEQRSHITSTEVAEYLLNSANPDNDTPHITVRPNTLPAFAAHALLMKRADMFLADDRNMWKTNRFLMRSRAEYERIHRVNKWVEDNDPVFVDFIAKANRAKELLSAGQADQTPEWTDNELDILSILSLGFYETRTTQYLIGNAISASIVKSLGYDLKTPISVAAVMDTMRSIGMIAPADDLRLASLEENTARSMGVNTVAPEVTSWTSSEPTAADAAIDSLRTDSSHRVFVIDDPTAKELDDGIALERVGDNDFWVHVYVADPTRYLARDHPVAVRAMHVGSSLYLPGTSLPLLPKSLGEGELSLGRSKNGQTAMTFSARIDREGNIHDHKVGLKWLKDACVTTYDNVNKALGVAVPETKWPLGRIKGYTQQTTGTHNELTESDVADLAVLRDLADAVRAKRFATAGFEAYVPNSLPTVLGGGDLQPGFFNRAALHRKPSAIPTDLQCALSLPDALGLSSAQRFVGELMVLANRVGAQFCHERNIAVSFRGNAAWKNSSKTAPGYTVEDLLAQRIPNSGDLDHRKILRGQLFTPQSTVSTTALPFWVMGFDKPDHGYIRATSPLRRFDDMLVHWQIKAALAAEAGLAGADPVLDSAAVTSIIDRVEGAQQRVKVTELYSTHYWRAAVIQSRLTGPPSPELEFPDGQVDLSNVKAFVNRNPSPNVGSDILTFEAYVPELGLIASIFTPAARAEDMEVGDEVNVRLDANLTRQLPSPIIAGELV
;
A
#
# COMPACT_ATOMS: atom_id res chain seq x y z
N MET A 1 54.25 36.33 27.42
CA MET A 1 54.85 35.22 28.20
C MET A 1 53.78 34.13 28.33
N ARG A 2 54.04 32.83 28.52
CA ARG A 2 55.21 31.91 28.41
C ARG A 2 54.59 30.49 28.55
N SER A 3 55.07 29.39 27.96
CA SER A 3 56.10 29.18 26.92
C SER A 3 56.18 27.69 26.52
N GLN A 4 56.29 27.42 25.20
CA GLN A 4 56.91 26.19 24.63
C GLN A 4 56.15 24.87 24.93
N VAL A 5 56.46 23.67 24.37
CA VAL A 5 57.55 23.19 23.49
C VAL A 5 56.91 22.41 22.32
N ALA A 6 57.07 22.82 21.05
CA ALA A 6 57.86 22.16 19.98
C ALA A 6 57.80 20.61 19.91
N ILE A 7 57.57 19.97 18.75
CA ILE A 7 58.56 19.70 17.68
C ILE A 7 57.78 19.25 16.41
N ARG A 8 57.96 19.87 15.22
CA ARG A 8 58.81 19.43 14.07
C ARG A 8 58.42 18.05 13.48
N ARG A 9 58.25 17.81 12.17
CA ARG A 9 58.77 18.42 10.91
C ARG A 9 57.75 18.20 9.75
N SER A 10 57.41 19.19 8.90
CA SER A 10 57.97 19.51 7.54
C SER A 10 58.02 18.34 6.55
N PHE A 11 57.62 18.45 5.27
CA PHE A 11 57.54 19.60 4.32
C PHE A 11 56.11 19.72 3.70
N ALA A 12 55.57 20.83 3.16
CA ALA A 12 56.08 22.02 2.42
C ALA A 12 56.43 21.70 0.93
N GLN A 13 56.17 22.52 -0.09
CA GLN A 13 55.70 23.92 -0.27
C GLN A 13 54.66 23.97 -1.42
N GLY A 14 53.88 25.03 -1.72
CA GLY A 14 53.71 26.39 -1.17
C GLY A 14 52.39 27.02 -1.69
N SER A 15 51.76 27.98 -1.01
CA SER A 15 51.98 29.45 -1.09
C SER A 15 51.43 30.12 -2.37
N GLN A 16 50.60 31.18 -2.39
CA GLN A 16 50.04 32.11 -1.38
C GLN A 16 48.57 32.46 -1.78
N ALA A 17 47.53 32.42 -0.95
CA ALA A 17 47.19 33.21 0.25
C ALA A 17 46.68 34.66 -0.02
N ARG A 18 45.38 34.91 0.23
CA ARG A 18 44.83 36.17 0.80
C ARG A 18 43.41 35.97 1.40
N PHE A 19 43.10 36.85 2.37
CA PHE A 19 41.90 36.99 3.20
C PHE A 19 40.56 37.08 2.40
N ILE A 20 39.36 36.83 2.95
CA ILE A 20 38.74 37.37 4.20
C ILE A 20 37.94 36.32 5.01
N GLN A 21 37.67 36.64 6.28
CA GLN A 21 37.10 35.77 7.32
C GLN A 21 35.65 36.15 7.69
N THR A 22 34.76 35.14 7.75
CA THR A 22 33.58 34.96 8.65
C THR A 22 32.74 36.15 9.17
N THR A 23 31.40 36.06 8.98
CA THR A 23 30.33 35.90 10.02
C THR A 23 29.05 35.42 9.29
N ALA A 24 28.24 34.44 9.73
CA ALA A 24 27.42 34.36 10.96
C ALA A 24 26.41 35.54 11.07
N THR A 25 25.10 35.39 11.33
CA THR A 25 24.30 34.23 11.80
C THR A 25 22.82 34.41 11.38
N THR A 26 22.05 33.31 11.29
CA THR A 26 20.56 33.19 11.41
C THR A 26 19.63 34.36 11.01
N TYR A 27 18.59 34.08 10.21
CA TYR A 27 17.28 34.72 10.39
C TYR A 27 16.10 33.75 10.24
N LYS A 28 14.93 34.14 10.77
CA LYS A 28 13.69 33.33 10.80
C LYS A 28 12.72 33.71 9.66
N SER A 29 11.79 32.79 9.39
CA SER A 29 10.62 32.97 8.51
C SER A 29 9.80 34.24 8.79
N PRO A 30 9.27 34.87 7.72
CA PRO A 30 8.05 35.66 7.79
C PRO A 30 7.06 35.38 6.64
N TYR A 31 5.83 34.97 6.95
CA TYR A 31 4.67 35.09 6.02
C TYR A 31 3.36 35.33 6.79
N THR A 32 3.07 36.61 7.07
CA THR A 32 1.72 37.09 7.43
C THR A 32 1.52 38.54 6.97
N ALA A 33 0.60 38.73 6.01
CA ALA A 33 -0.12 39.97 5.64
C ALA A 33 0.63 41.31 5.40
N PRO A 34 0.39 42.00 4.26
CA PRO A 34 0.77 43.40 4.03
C PRO A 34 -0.40 44.40 4.21
N LEU A 35 -0.14 45.62 4.70
CA LEU A 35 -0.96 46.83 4.38
C LEU A 35 -0.34 48.18 4.82
N SER A 36 -0.45 49.18 3.93
CA SER A 36 -0.48 50.65 4.15
C SER A 36 0.57 51.38 5.04
N ALA A 37 1.65 51.82 4.40
CA ALA A 37 2.32 53.15 4.44
C ALA A 37 2.04 54.22 5.54
N LYS A 38 3.12 54.79 6.12
CA LYS A 38 3.56 56.23 5.95
C LYS A 38 4.83 56.66 6.75
N LEU A 39 5.76 57.31 6.04
CA LEU A 39 6.63 58.49 6.40
C LEU A 39 7.65 58.51 7.59
N ALA A 40 8.80 59.17 7.28
CA ALA A 40 9.64 60.09 8.13
C ALA A 40 10.86 59.63 9.00
N GLN A 41 12.05 59.59 8.36
CA GLN A 41 13.30 60.36 8.66
C GLN A 41 14.02 60.44 10.05
N VAL A 42 15.30 60.00 10.08
CA VAL A 42 16.56 60.75 10.51
C VAL A 42 16.84 61.07 12.01
N PRO A 43 18.09 61.01 12.58
CA PRO A 43 19.36 60.29 12.28
C PRO A 43 20.10 59.64 13.52
N LEU A 44 21.45 59.71 13.62
CA LEU A 44 22.40 58.84 14.40
C LEU A 44 23.35 59.55 15.43
N HIS A 45 24.16 58.73 16.15
CA HIS A 45 25.49 58.95 16.84
C HIS A 45 25.53 59.20 18.38
N PRO A 46 26.67 58.93 19.10
CA PRO A 46 27.65 57.83 19.00
C PRO A 46 28.09 57.22 20.39
N ALA A 47 29.23 56.50 20.47
CA ALA A 47 29.67 55.62 21.60
C ALA A 47 31.01 56.00 22.29
N LEU A 48 31.49 55.18 23.27
CA LEU A 48 32.89 54.88 23.78
C LEU A 48 32.90 54.56 25.32
N PRO A 49 33.99 54.09 26.00
CA PRO A 49 34.86 52.91 25.77
C PRO A 49 35.14 52.04 27.05
N THR A 50 36.27 51.30 27.13
CA THR A 50 36.56 50.12 28.02
C THR A 50 37.90 50.14 28.82
N THR A 51 38.03 49.37 29.93
CA THR A 51 39.28 48.73 30.53
C THR A 51 38.95 47.92 31.83
N ALA A 52 39.85 47.20 32.55
CA ALA A 52 40.64 45.97 32.23
C ALA A 52 41.29 45.30 33.50
N LEU A 53 41.55 43.96 33.49
CA LEU A 53 42.29 43.10 34.51
C LEU A 53 41.60 42.91 35.90
N GLY A 54 41.95 42.01 36.86
CA GLY A 54 42.90 40.87 37.07
C GLY A 54 42.82 40.40 38.58
N SER A 55 43.43 39.33 39.16
CA SER A 55 44.13 38.08 38.74
C SER A 55 44.49 37.15 39.96
N GLU A 56 44.85 35.86 39.74
CA GLU A 56 45.50 34.84 40.65
C GLU A 56 44.73 34.05 41.75
N LEU A 57 45.33 32.95 42.25
CA LEU A 57 44.79 31.80 43.05
C LEU A 57 45.87 31.24 44.04
N PRO A 58 45.55 30.57 45.18
CA PRO A 58 45.60 29.07 45.26
C PRO A 58 44.74 28.38 46.37
N GLY A 59 44.67 27.03 46.41
CA GLY A 59 44.33 26.25 47.62
C GLY A 59 43.41 25.00 47.44
N ASP A 60 43.86 23.83 47.93
CA ASP A 60 43.33 22.46 47.73
C ASP A 60 41.87 22.14 48.16
N ILE A 61 41.32 21.03 47.61
CA ILE A 61 39.98 20.47 47.93
C ILE A 61 40.02 18.92 48.01
N PRO A 62 39.56 18.28 49.11
CA PRO A 62 39.24 16.85 49.15
C PRO A 62 37.80 16.55 48.67
N ALA A 63 37.55 15.37 48.08
CA ALA A 63 36.35 15.10 47.29
C ALA A 63 35.26 14.24 47.99
N LEU A 64 33.97 14.54 47.71
CA LEU A 64 32.76 13.70 47.75
C LEU A 64 31.50 14.58 47.48
N PRO A 65 30.30 14.02 47.24
CA PRO A 65 29.86 13.21 46.10
C PRO A 65 28.96 14.02 45.11
N LEU A 66 28.57 13.40 43.98
CA LEU A 66 27.81 14.06 42.91
C LEU A 66 26.29 14.19 43.21
N HIS A 67 25.88 15.34 43.76
CA HIS A 67 24.52 15.87 43.61
C HIS A 67 24.51 17.02 42.58
N ILE A 68 23.64 16.94 41.57
CA ILE A 68 23.50 17.98 40.53
C ILE A 68 22.55 19.08 41.02
N GLU A 69 23.10 20.03 41.78
CA GLU A 69 22.50 21.37 41.90
C GLU A 69 22.66 22.15 40.60
N SER A 70 21.74 23.08 40.32
CA SER A 70 21.94 24.03 39.23
C SER A 70 23.05 25.05 39.58
N LEU A 71 23.76 25.54 38.55
CA LEU A 71 24.77 26.58 38.70
C LEU A 71 24.22 27.85 39.38
N THR A 72 22.94 28.16 39.17
CA THR A 72 22.22 29.26 39.82
C THR A 72 22.09 29.06 41.33
N GLN A 73 21.76 27.84 41.78
CA GLN A 73 21.58 27.54 43.19
C GLN A 73 22.90 27.65 43.97
N ARG A 74 23.98 27.12 43.39
CA ARG A 74 25.34 27.27 43.96
C ARG A 74 25.78 28.72 44.08
N ARG A 75 25.39 29.58 43.13
CA ARG A 75 25.72 31.01 43.16
C ARG A 75 24.97 31.75 44.26
N LEU A 76 23.69 31.43 44.49
CA LEU A 76 22.89 31.95 45.60
C LEU A 76 23.42 31.48 46.97
N ASN A 77 23.72 30.18 47.10
CA ASN A 77 24.30 29.58 48.31
C ASN A 77 25.72 30.08 48.63
N TRP A 78 26.42 30.68 47.66
CA TRP A 78 27.69 31.37 47.88
C TRP A 78 27.47 32.79 48.42
N TYR A 79 26.62 33.60 47.77
CA TYR A 79 26.32 34.97 48.19
C TYR A 79 25.79 35.06 49.63
N SER A 80 24.92 34.14 50.05
CA SER A 80 24.37 34.11 51.42
C SER A 80 25.36 33.68 52.51
N ARG A 81 26.60 33.31 52.13
CA ARG A 81 27.64 32.84 53.07
C ARG A 81 28.87 33.76 53.15
N THR A 82 29.01 34.75 52.27
CA THR A 82 30.25 35.54 52.13
C THR A 82 30.08 37.05 52.30
N MET A 83 28.86 37.58 52.39
CA MET A 83 28.61 39.00 52.62
C MET A 83 27.97 39.27 53.98
N ASN A 84 28.49 40.28 54.68
CA ASN A 84 27.95 40.80 55.93
C ASN A 84 27.15 42.08 55.59
N ASP A 85 25.91 42.15 56.07
CA ASP A 85 24.85 42.99 55.46
C ASP A 85 25.16 44.51 55.50
N ASP A 86 25.93 44.96 56.49
CA ASP A 86 26.25 46.38 56.76
C ASP A 86 27.15 47.08 55.72
N LYS A 87 27.56 46.41 54.63
CA LYS A 87 28.48 46.96 53.62
C LYS A 87 27.93 47.07 52.20
N LEU A 88 26.68 46.69 51.95
CA LEU A 88 26.06 46.83 50.62
C LEU A 88 25.65 48.28 50.33
N SER A 89 25.99 48.79 49.14
CA SER A 89 25.50 50.08 48.66
C SER A 89 24.01 50.03 48.29
N HIS A 90 23.38 51.20 48.13
CA HIS A 90 21.92 51.29 47.92
C HIS A 90 21.47 50.61 46.61
N SER A 91 22.24 50.72 45.52
CA SER A 91 21.96 50.03 44.26
C SER A 91 22.23 48.52 44.30
N GLU A 92 23.18 48.07 45.13
CA GLU A 92 23.42 46.64 45.36
C GLU A 92 22.29 46.01 46.17
N ARG A 93 21.78 46.71 47.20
CA ARG A 93 20.56 46.30 47.92
C ARG A 93 19.35 46.25 46.99
N GLU A 94 19.12 47.28 46.16
CA GLU A 94 18.07 47.23 45.13
C GLU A 94 18.23 46.05 44.16
N MET A 95 19.45 45.73 43.71
CA MET A 95 19.67 44.58 42.83
C MET A 95 19.45 43.25 43.55
N LEU A 96 19.80 43.15 44.84
CA LEU A 96 19.57 41.97 45.66
C LEU A 96 18.06 41.76 45.91
N ASP A 97 17.33 42.82 46.26
CA ASP A 97 15.87 42.78 46.42
C ASP A 97 15.15 42.42 45.11
N ARG A 98 15.55 43.01 43.99
CA ARG A 98 15.01 42.68 42.65
C ARG A 98 15.34 41.24 42.22
N ALA A 99 16.44 40.65 42.72
CA ALA A 99 16.77 39.25 42.51
C ALA A 99 15.98 38.31 43.44
N MET A 100 15.86 38.65 44.73
CA MET A 100 15.08 37.90 45.71
C MET A 100 13.58 37.90 45.38
N ALA A 101 13.03 39.04 44.95
CA ALA A 101 11.64 39.15 44.48
C ALA A 101 11.34 38.33 43.21
N ARG A 102 12.37 37.89 42.47
CA ARG A 102 12.25 36.92 41.36
C ARG A 102 12.34 35.46 41.81
N VAL A 103 12.78 35.19 43.04
CA VAL A 103 12.95 33.84 43.62
C VAL A 103 11.86 33.50 44.64
N THR A 104 11.34 34.49 45.37
CA THR A 104 10.09 34.34 46.14
C THR A 104 8.98 33.90 45.19
N LYS A 105 8.31 32.78 45.51
CA LYS A 105 7.12 32.32 44.77
C LYS A 105 6.09 33.45 44.72
N LYS A 106 6.01 34.14 43.59
CA LYS A 106 4.70 34.50 43.07
C LYS A 106 4.01 33.17 42.80
N GLU A 107 2.96 32.86 43.55
CA GLU A 107 2.01 31.87 43.04
C GLU A 107 1.61 32.35 41.66
N ARG A 108 1.92 31.53 40.64
CA ARG A 108 1.25 31.71 39.37
C ARG A 108 -0.21 31.54 39.71
N LYS A 109 -1.04 32.55 39.42
CA LYS A 109 -2.47 32.30 39.25
C LYS A 109 -2.57 31.03 38.40
N PRO A 110 -3.45 30.06 38.74
CA PRO A 110 -3.70 28.95 37.83
C PRO A 110 -3.93 29.55 36.45
N ILE A 111 -3.25 29.01 35.44
CA ILE A 111 -3.58 29.37 34.08
C ILE A 111 -5.00 28.83 33.91
N GLU A 112 -5.97 29.73 33.94
CA GLU A 112 -7.33 29.47 33.51
C GLU A 112 -7.24 29.22 32.00
N PHE A 113 -6.86 27.98 31.66
CA PHE A 113 -7.19 27.39 30.37
C PHE A 113 -8.71 27.52 30.27
N ALA A 114 -9.18 28.20 29.22
CA ALA A 114 -10.60 28.17 28.91
C ALA A 114 -11.00 26.70 28.77
N SER A 115 -11.98 26.27 29.55
CA SER A 115 -12.55 24.92 29.46
C SER A 115 -13.45 24.84 28.24
N GLY A 116 -12.82 24.86 27.06
CA GLY A 116 -13.43 24.85 25.74
C GLY A 116 -12.31 24.69 24.71
N GLU A 117 -12.42 23.65 23.88
CA GLU A 117 -11.57 23.39 22.72
C GLU A 117 -10.05 23.39 22.98
N ALA A 118 -9.59 22.37 23.72
CA ALA A 118 -8.20 21.95 23.66
C ALA A 118 -7.89 21.34 22.28
N GLY A 119 -7.62 22.19 21.28
CA GLY A 119 -7.39 21.76 19.90
C GLY A 119 -6.28 20.70 19.79
N PRO A 120 -6.35 19.80 18.78
CA PRO A 120 -5.46 18.66 18.64
C PRO A 120 -3.98 19.10 18.61
N SER A 121 -3.12 18.30 19.24
CA SER A 121 -1.70 18.60 19.34
C SER A 121 -1.05 18.77 17.95
N ILE A 122 -0.06 19.66 17.83
CA ILE A 122 0.65 19.89 16.55
C ILE A 122 1.25 18.58 16.01
N GLU A 123 1.64 17.65 16.89
CA GLU A 123 2.13 16.32 16.51
C GLU A 123 1.02 15.43 15.93
N ARG A 124 -0.18 15.42 16.54
CA ARG A 124 -1.39 14.75 16.02
C ARG A 124 -1.77 15.34 14.66
N LEU A 125 -1.83 16.67 14.56
CA LEU A 125 -2.09 17.38 13.30
C LEU A 125 -1.07 17.00 12.21
N ASN A 126 0.23 16.99 12.50
CA ASN A 126 1.25 16.61 11.53
C ASN A 126 1.17 15.13 11.11
N PHE A 127 0.89 14.22 12.04
CA PHE A 127 0.72 12.78 11.75
C PHE A 127 -0.49 12.55 10.81
N PHE A 128 -1.61 13.23 11.08
CA PHE A 128 -2.86 13.10 10.32
C PHE A 128 -3.01 14.10 9.14
N ALA A 129 -2.07 15.02 8.92
CA ALA A 129 -2.13 16.05 7.86
C ALA A 129 -2.33 15.50 6.44
N ALA A 130 -1.99 14.22 6.22
CA ALA A 130 -2.21 13.47 4.98
C ALA A 130 -3.31 12.40 5.14
N GLY A 131 -4.43 12.72 5.81
CA GLY A 131 -5.52 11.76 6.02
C GLY A 131 -6.86 12.39 6.43
N SER A 132 -7.82 12.41 5.51
CA SER A 132 -9.24 12.69 5.79
C SER A 132 -9.92 11.48 6.45
N GLU A 133 -9.63 11.26 7.75
CA GLU A 133 -10.13 10.10 8.52
C GLU A 133 -10.89 10.49 9.81
N ALA A 134 -11.52 11.66 9.84
CA ALA A 134 -12.37 12.12 10.95
C ALA A 134 -13.86 11.76 10.74
N GLY A 135 -14.56 11.44 11.85
CA GLY A 135 -16.01 11.25 11.89
C GLY A 135 -16.52 9.94 11.27
N GLY A 136 -17.07 9.04 12.08
CA GLY A 136 -17.63 7.78 11.57
C GLY A 136 -18.24 6.90 12.64
N ALA A 137 -19.17 6.03 12.25
CA ALA A 137 -19.69 4.99 13.14
C ALA A 137 -18.52 4.11 13.60
N VAL A 138 -18.45 3.83 14.90
CA VAL A 138 -17.42 2.99 15.53
C VAL A 138 -18.06 1.76 16.15
N MET A 139 -17.48 0.60 15.86
CA MET A 139 -17.80 -0.68 16.49
C MET A 139 -16.50 -1.34 16.99
N GLU A 140 -16.60 -2.20 17.99
CA GLU A 140 -15.51 -3.09 18.40
C GLU A 140 -15.13 -4.02 17.23
N ALA A 141 -13.83 -4.24 17.02
CA ALA A 141 -13.31 -5.19 16.06
C ALA A 141 -12.73 -6.42 16.77
N ASP A 142 -12.59 -7.54 16.05
CA ASP A 142 -11.78 -8.65 16.54
C ASP A 142 -10.29 -8.24 16.62
N ASP A 143 -9.53 -8.83 17.55
CA ASP A 143 -8.06 -8.69 17.63
C ASP A 143 -7.42 -8.93 16.24
N MET A 144 -6.39 -8.15 15.90
CA MET A 144 -5.58 -8.41 14.71
C MET A 144 -4.39 -9.29 15.12
N PRO A 145 -4.20 -10.50 14.57
CA PRO A 145 -3.09 -11.38 14.95
C PRO A 145 -1.74 -10.69 14.81
N GLY A 146 -0.95 -10.66 15.89
CA GLY A 146 0.31 -9.95 16.01
C GLY A 146 0.22 -8.48 16.45
N LEU A 147 -0.97 -7.87 16.44
CA LEU A 147 -1.27 -6.48 16.82
C LEU A 147 -2.45 -6.42 17.81
N GLU A 148 -2.44 -7.32 18.79
CA GLU A 148 -3.51 -7.49 19.77
C GLU A 148 -3.60 -6.35 20.80
N ALA A 149 -4.73 -6.26 21.51
CA ALA A 149 -4.82 -5.50 22.76
C ALA A 149 -3.68 -5.87 23.74
N GLY A 150 -2.97 -4.87 24.26
CA GLY A 150 -1.80 -5.03 25.13
C GLY A 150 -0.44 -5.00 24.42
N ARG A 151 -0.39 -5.02 23.08
CA ARG A 151 0.89 -4.90 22.35
C ARG A 151 1.39 -3.45 22.35
N ILE A 152 2.67 -3.26 22.68
CA ILE A 152 3.36 -1.97 22.42
C ILE A 152 3.88 -1.99 20.98
N VAL A 153 3.64 -0.91 20.24
CA VAL A 153 3.98 -0.75 18.83
C VAL A 153 4.72 0.56 18.59
N GLU A 154 5.56 0.60 17.54
CA GLU A 154 5.95 1.86 16.90
C GLU A 154 5.07 2.12 15.67
N VAL A 155 4.44 3.28 15.62
CA VAL A 155 3.76 3.83 14.44
C VAL A 155 4.58 4.94 13.79
N ARG A 156 4.53 5.02 12.46
CA ARG A 156 5.23 6.03 11.65
C ARG A 156 4.31 6.52 10.53
N ARG A 157 4.19 7.84 10.37
CA ARG A 157 3.45 8.50 9.28
C ARG A 157 3.87 9.97 9.18
N SER A 158 3.96 10.50 7.96
CA SER A 158 4.31 11.91 7.71
C SER A 158 5.63 12.32 8.40
N GLU A 159 6.65 11.46 8.33
CA GLU A 159 7.95 11.58 9.02
C GLU A 159 7.89 11.58 10.57
N GLN A 160 6.70 11.64 11.18
CA GLN A 160 6.51 11.47 12.62
C GLN A 160 6.62 9.99 13.00
N SER A 161 7.17 9.72 14.18
CA SER A 161 7.28 8.37 14.75
C SER A 161 6.89 8.38 16.22
N SER A 162 6.10 7.40 16.67
CA SER A 162 5.63 7.34 18.05
C SER A 162 5.49 5.91 18.55
N ILE A 163 5.81 5.70 19.83
CA ILE A 163 5.59 4.43 20.53
C ILE A 163 4.32 4.56 21.38
N GLY A 164 3.43 3.58 21.27
CA GLY A 164 2.18 3.53 22.05
C GLY A 164 1.73 2.11 22.36
N LEU A 165 0.72 1.99 23.22
CA LEU A 165 0.06 0.74 23.57
C LEU A 165 -1.23 0.57 22.76
N VAL A 166 -1.39 -0.56 22.07
CA VAL A 166 -2.67 -0.95 21.47
C VAL A 166 -3.65 -1.25 22.59
N LEU A 167 -4.72 -0.44 22.68
CA LEU A 167 -5.81 -0.60 23.64
C LEU A 167 -6.83 -1.63 23.16
N ALA A 168 -7.31 -1.41 21.93
CA ALA A 168 -8.26 -2.26 21.22
C ALA A 168 -8.20 -1.95 19.72
N PRO A 169 -8.57 -2.89 18.84
CA PRO A 169 -8.93 -2.59 17.47
C PRO A 169 -10.39 -2.10 17.38
N VAL A 170 -10.66 -1.14 16.50
CA VAL A 170 -12.00 -0.56 16.29
C VAL A 170 -12.31 -0.41 14.81
N LEU A 171 -13.58 -0.31 14.46
CA LEU A 171 -14.06 -0.22 13.08
C LEU A 171 -14.62 1.18 12.81
N ILE A 172 -13.83 2.09 12.24
CA ILE A 172 -14.27 3.47 11.95
C ILE A 172 -14.65 3.57 10.47
N ASN A 173 -15.91 3.93 10.16
CA ASN A 173 -16.44 3.91 8.78
C ASN A 173 -16.16 2.58 8.04
N GLY A 174 -16.35 1.46 8.73
CA GLY A 174 -16.06 0.11 8.22
C GLY A 174 -14.57 -0.25 8.06
N ARG A 175 -13.64 0.69 8.30
CA ARG A 175 -12.20 0.43 8.23
C ARG A 175 -11.65 0.08 9.61
N ARG A 176 -10.95 -1.05 9.75
CA ARG A 176 -10.28 -1.41 11.01
C ARG A 176 -9.14 -0.42 11.31
N ARG A 177 -9.14 0.16 12.50
CA ARG A 177 -8.14 1.05 13.11
C ARG A 177 -7.65 0.40 14.41
N LEU A 178 -6.51 0.84 14.92
CA LEU A 178 -6.02 0.49 16.25
C LEU A 178 -6.12 1.73 17.14
N MET A 179 -6.67 1.57 18.34
CA MET A 179 -6.70 2.64 19.35
C MET A 179 -5.38 2.61 20.11
N LEU A 180 -4.57 3.66 19.93
CA LEU A 180 -3.20 3.71 20.41
C LEU A 180 -3.05 4.72 21.55
N LEU A 181 -2.82 4.24 22.78
CA LEU A 181 -2.46 5.11 23.91
C LEU A 181 -0.99 5.53 23.82
N ARG A 182 -0.76 6.83 23.73
CA ARG A 182 0.58 7.43 23.62
C ARG A 182 1.23 7.68 24.97
N SER A 183 2.54 7.92 24.92
CA SER A 183 3.33 8.33 26.09
C SER A 183 2.98 9.73 26.64
N SER A 184 2.23 10.53 25.86
CA SER A 184 1.61 11.81 26.26
C SER A 184 0.31 11.63 27.06
N GLY A 185 -0.36 10.48 26.95
CA GLY A 185 -1.72 10.24 27.45
C GLY A 185 -2.82 10.39 26.39
N GLU A 186 -2.51 10.96 25.22
CA GLU A 186 -3.43 11.00 24.07
C GLU A 186 -3.77 9.59 23.58
N ILE A 187 -4.99 9.41 23.05
CA ILE A 187 -5.39 8.21 22.31
C ILE A 187 -5.51 8.57 20.82
N TRP A 188 -4.84 7.83 19.95
CA TRP A 188 -4.86 8.06 18.49
C TRP A 188 -5.47 6.85 17.75
N PRO A 189 -6.45 7.04 16.84
CA PRO A 189 -6.91 5.99 15.92
C PRO A 189 -5.94 5.86 14.73
N VAL A 190 -5.12 4.81 14.70
CA VAL A 190 -4.08 4.61 13.66
C VAL A 190 -4.45 3.48 12.68
N ASN A 191 -3.88 3.50 11.47
CA ASN A 191 -3.99 2.36 10.55
C ASN A 191 -2.99 1.27 10.96
N ALA A 192 -3.33 -0.01 10.75
CA ALA A 192 -2.38 -1.10 10.96
C ALA A 192 -1.14 -0.99 10.04
N ASN A 193 -1.28 -0.35 8.87
CA ASN A 193 -0.18 -0.03 7.95
C ASN A 193 0.75 1.09 8.48
N ASP A 194 0.31 1.89 9.45
CA ASP A 194 1.14 2.90 10.11
C ASP A 194 2.10 2.23 11.12
N VAL A 195 1.80 1.01 11.62
CA VAL A 195 2.68 0.23 12.50
C VAL A 195 3.88 -0.31 11.73
N GLN A 196 5.11 -0.04 12.20
CA GLN A 196 6.35 -0.56 11.59
C GLN A 196 7.12 -1.55 12.48
N PHE A 197 6.84 -1.59 13.79
CA PHE A 197 7.46 -2.54 14.73
C PHE A 197 6.50 -2.92 15.85
N VAL A 198 6.55 -4.17 16.32
CA VAL A 198 5.79 -4.65 17.50
C VAL A 198 6.75 -5.17 18.56
N MET A 199 6.51 -4.81 19.82
CA MET A 199 7.27 -5.32 20.96
C MET A 199 6.65 -6.61 21.52
N PRO A 200 7.30 -7.32 22.48
CA PRO A 200 6.79 -8.59 23.00
C PRO A 200 5.55 -8.35 23.85
N ALA A 201 4.57 -9.25 23.74
CA ALA A 201 3.31 -9.17 24.51
C ALA A 201 3.53 -9.18 26.03
N SER A 202 4.66 -9.69 26.52
CA SER A 202 5.01 -9.75 27.95
C SER A 202 5.41 -8.40 28.58
N LEU A 203 5.44 -7.29 27.83
CA LEU A 203 5.77 -5.97 28.39
C LEU A 203 4.60 -5.32 29.16
N VAL A 204 3.35 -5.64 28.82
CA VAL A 204 2.14 -5.08 29.44
C VAL A 204 1.12 -6.21 29.63
N PRO A 205 0.63 -6.46 30.86
CA PRO A 205 -0.46 -7.39 31.09
C PRO A 205 -1.73 -6.93 30.35
N LYS A 206 -2.49 -7.87 29.73
CA LYS A 206 -3.70 -7.52 28.96
C LYS A 206 -4.73 -6.79 29.83
N GLU A 207 -4.77 -7.12 31.11
CA GLU A 207 -5.64 -6.53 32.13
C GLU A 207 -5.35 -5.02 32.32
N LEU A 208 -4.07 -4.62 32.26
CA LEU A 208 -3.67 -3.21 32.36
C LEU A 208 -4.00 -2.43 31.07
N ALA A 209 -4.00 -3.09 29.92
CA ALA A 209 -4.41 -2.49 28.64
C ALA A 209 -5.94 -2.32 28.55
N ALA A 210 -6.69 -3.35 28.95
CA ALA A 210 -8.15 -3.27 29.10
C ALA A 210 -8.55 -2.15 30.09
N SER A 211 -7.85 -2.03 31.21
CA SER A 211 -8.09 -0.96 32.20
C SER A 211 -7.81 0.47 31.69
N CYS A 212 -7.43 0.69 30.43
CA CYS A 212 -7.15 2.02 29.88
C CYS A 212 -8.28 2.63 29.01
N TRP A 213 -9.38 1.90 28.79
CA TRP A 213 -10.53 2.32 27.98
C TRP A 213 -11.84 1.64 28.44
N SER A 214 -12.98 2.09 27.91
CA SER A 214 -14.29 1.44 28.13
C SER A 214 -15.13 1.43 26.83
N ASN A 215 -16.14 0.57 26.78
CA ASN A 215 -17.05 0.46 25.63
C ASN A 215 -17.92 1.72 25.44
N GLU A 216 -18.31 2.35 26.54
CA GLU A 216 -19.14 3.56 26.61
C GLU A 216 -18.37 4.75 26.04
N LEU A 217 -17.07 4.84 26.31
CA LEU A 217 -16.19 5.86 25.72
C LEU A 217 -15.94 5.60 24.23
N ILE A 218 -15.83 4.34 23.78
CA ILE A 218 -15.83 4.03 22.34
C ILE A 218 -17.16 4.44 21.68
N ALA A 219 -18.30 4.22 22.35
CA ALA A 219 -19.60 4.65 21.86
C ALA A 219 -19.76 6.19 21.85
N LEU A 220 -19.08 6.93 22.74
CA LEU A 220 -18.97 8.40 22.63
C LEU A 220 -18.13 8.80 21.42
N TRP A 221 -16.90 8.27 21.31
CA TRP A 221 -15.98 8.53 20.20
C TRP A 221 -16.58 8.14 18.83
N SER A 222 -17.61 7.28 18.80
CA SER A 222 -18.40 6.96 17.61
C SER A 222 -19.24 8.11 17.03
N LYS A 223 -19.43 9.19 17.78
CA LYS A 223 -20.23 10.36 17.37
C LYS A 223 -19.42 11.42 16.62
N GLY A 224 -18.09 11.23 16.50
CA GLY A 224 -17.19 12.15 15.81
C GLY A 224 -16.57 13.25 16.67
N GLU A 225 -16.93 13.31 17.95
CA GLU A 225 -16.24 14.15 18.95
C GLU A 225 -14.80 13.65 19.17
N ASP A 226 -13.84 14.58 19.35
CA ASP A 226 -12.44 14.31 19.04
C ASP A 226 -11.80 13.22 19.94
N ILE A 227 -11.43 12.11 19.32
CA ILE A 227 -11.07 10.86 20.00
C ILE A 227 -9.89 11.09 20.95
N GLY A 228 -10.14 10.95 22.26
CA GLY A 228 -9.11 11.06 23.30
C GLY A 228 -8.75 12.49 23.74
N ILE A 229 -9.66 13.46 23.63
CA ILE A 229 -9.49 14.82 24.22
C ILE A 229 -10.57 15.17 25.28
N SER A 230 -11.49 14.26 25.58
CA SER A 230 -12.43 14.38 26.72
C SER A 230 -11.69 14.61 28.04
N GLN A 231 -12.11 15.59 28.84
CA GLN A 231 -11.54 15.81 30.17
C GLN A 231 -11.98 14.70 31.12
N SER A 232 -11.20 14.46 32.18
CA SER A 232 -11.54 13.44 33.19
C SER A 232 -12.90 13.70 33.89
N GLN A 233 -13.43 14.92 33.82
CA GLN A 233 -14.79 15.24 34.30
C GLN A 233 -15.87 14.74 33.32
N ASP A 234 -15.61 14.82 32.01
CA ASP A 234 -16.52 14.32 30.96
C ASP A 234 -16.53 12.79 30.97
N GLU A 235 -15.37 12.14 31.08
CA GLU A 235 -15.26 10.69 31.23
C GLU A 235 -15.97 10.20 32.50
N ALA A 236 -15.77 10.87 33.64
CA ALA A 236 -16.46 10.55 34.90
C ALA A 236 -17.98 10.76 34.83
N GLY A 237 -18.49 11.60 33.93
CA GLY A 237 -19.91 11.76 33.65
C GLY A 237 -20.53 10.60 32.87
N ILE A 238 -19.71 9.75 32.23
CA ILE A 238 -20.14 8.64 31.36
C ILE A 238 -19.96 7.28 32.04
N ILE A 239 -18.77 7.01 32.61
CA ILE A 239 -18.44 5.74 33.27
C ILE A 239 -18.42 5.82 34.81
N GLY A 240 -18.71 7.00 35.37
CA GLY A 240 -18.61 7.24 36.81
C GLY A 240 -17.19 7.57 37.29
N ALA A 241 -17.10 8.22 38.44
CA ALA A 241 -15.84 8.79 38.95
C ALA A 241 -14.79 7.73 39.33
N ASP A 242 -15.19 6.63 39.96
CA ASP A 242 -14.27 5.59 40.44
C ASP A 242 -13.62 4.82 39.27
N GLU A 243 -14.38 4.55 38.21
CA GLU A 243 -13.86 3.92 37.00
C GLU A 243 -12.97 4.89 36.20
N ALA A 244 -13.39 6.14 36.03
CA ALA A 244 -12.59 7.18 35.39
C ALA A 244 -11.26 7.45 36.12
N GLN A 245 -11.24 7.42 37.47
CA GLN A 245 -9.99 7.48 38.24
C GLN A 245 -9.13 6.23 37.98
N THR A 246 -9.71 5.04 38.09
CA THR A 246 -9.00 3.76 37.89
C THR A 246 -8.34 3.71 36.50
N MET A 247 -9.08 4.11 35.47
CA MET A 247 -8.63 4.23 34.09
C MET A 247 -7.53 5.28 33.93
N THR A 248 -7.68 6.45 34.54
CA THR A 248 -6.65 7.50 34.55
C THR A 248 -5.35 6.99 35.20
N GLU A 249 -5.44 6.20 36.26
CA GLU A 249 -4.28 5.60 36.90
C GLU A 249 -3.62 4.50 36.06
N ALA A 250 -4.40 3.70 35.33
CA ALA A 250 -3.90 2.72 34.36
C ALA A 250 -3.17 3.41 33.19
N ARG A 251 -3.82 4.40 32.55
CA ARG A 251 -3.23 5.22 31.48
C ARG A 251 -1.91 5.87 31.94
N ARG A 252 -1.87 6.40 33.17
CA ARG A 252 -0.66 6.96 33.79
C ARG A 252 0.47 5.93 33.92
N LYS A 253 0.18 4.71 34.42
CA LYS A 253 1.15 3.61 34.54
C LYS A 253 1.76 3.26 33.17
N VAL A 254 0.93 3.12 32.13
CA VAL A 254 1.37 2.87 30.75
C VAL A 254 2.24 4.02 30.22
N ALA A 255 1.81 5.28 30.38
CA ALA A 255 2.59 6.44 29.94
C ALA A 255 3.97 6.57 30.63
N HIS A 256 4.12 6.07 31.87
CA HIS A 256 5.46 5.96 32.49
C HIS A 256 6.31 4.85 31.88
N LEU A 257 5.72 3.69 31.54
CA LEU A 257 6.41 2.58 30.88
C LEU A 257 6.87 2.95 29.46
N LEU A 258 6.00 3.56 28.64
CA LEU A 258 6.33 4.01 27.28
C LEU A 258 7.52 4.99 27.31
N ARG A 259 7.51 5.96 28.24
CA ARG A 259 8.65 6.89 28.45
C ARG A 259 9.92 6.19 28.94
N ARG A 260 9.83 5.05 29.64
CA ARG A 260 11.00 4.23 29.99
C ARG A 260 11.55 3.53 28.75
N ILE A 261 10.69 2.86 27.98
CA ILE A 261 11.07 2.14 26.75
C ILE A 261 11.78 3.06 25.76
N ALA A 262 11.27 4.29 25.54
CA ALA A 262 11.91 5.28 24.68
C ALA A 262 13.38 5.57 25.10
N ARG A 263 13.64 5.77 26.40
CA ARG A 263 14.99 6.02 26.93
C ARG A 263 15.92 4.80 26.85
N GLU A 264 15.41 3.59 27.10
CA GLU A 264 16.23 2.38 26.94
C GLU A 264 16.50 2.06 25.46
N THR A 265 15.59 2.47 24.56
CA THR A 265 15.81 2.39 23.10
C THR A 265 16.91 3.35 22.68
N GLU A 266 16.85 4.62 23.11
CA GLU A 266 17.88 5.63 22.84
C GLU A 266 19.28 5.17 23.32
N ARG A 267 19.36 4.62 24.54
CA ARG A 267 20.58 4.00 25.07
C ARG A 267 21.07 2.83 24.24
N MET A 268 20.17 1.94 23.81
CA MET A 268 20.52 0.78 22.99
C MET A 268 20.98 1.20 21.59
N SER A 269 20.29 2.13 20.92
CA SER A 269 20.73 2.68 19.64
C SER A 269 22.08 3.38 19.78
N SER A 270 22.33 4.12 20.86
CA SER A 270 23.65 4.71 21.15
C SER A 270 24.74 3.64 21.29
N ARG A 271 24.47 2.52 21.98
CA ARG A 271 25.39 1.37 22.05
C ARG A 271 25.65 0.75 20.67
N LEU A 272 24.60 0.51 19.88
CA LEU A 272 24.71 -0.07 18.54
C LEU A 272 25.49 0.85 17.56
N SER A 273 25.34 2.17 17.67
CA SER A 273 26.08 3.15 16.86
C SER A 273 27.54 3.38 17.30
N SER A 274 27.91 3.04 18.53
CA SER A 274 29.25 3.35 19.09
C SER A 274 30.21 2.17 19.15
N GLY A 275 29.77 0.97 18.74
CA GLY A 275 30.61 -0.23 18.69
C GLY A 275 31.69 -0.16 17.62
N SER A 276 32.86 0.39 17.96
CA SER A 276 34.07 0.37 17.12
C SER A 276 34.46 -1.07 16.78
N ILE A 277 34.62 -1.40 15.50
CA ILE A 277 35.15 -2.70 15.11
C ILE A 277 36.67 -2.71 15.36
N ALA A 278 37.18 -3.76 15.99
CA ALA A 278 38.61 -3.88 16.33
C ALA A 278 39.57 -3.86 15.13
N SER A 279 39.05 -3.98 13.90
CA SER A 279 39.79 -3.88 12.63
C SER A 279 40.01 -2.44 12.13
N GLY A 280 39.56 -1.42 12.87
CA GLY A 280 39.70 -0.01 12.48
C GLY A 280 38.72 0.47 11.42
N ARG A 281 37.74 -0.36 11.04
CA ARG A 281 36.55 0.11 10.31
C ARG A 281 35.61 0.85 11.27
N GLY A 282 34.92 1.87 10.77
CA GLY A 282 33.92 2.62 11.54
C GLY A 282 32.87 1.68 12.12
N GLY A 283 32.43 1.95 13.35
CA GLY A 283 31.34 1.23 13.99
C GLY A 283 29.96 1.66 13.48
N GLY A 284 28.92 0.92 13.85
CA GLY A 284 27.54 1.30 13.57
C GLY A 284 27.03 0.91 12.18
N ILE A 285 26.08 1.68 11.65
CA ILE A 285 25.17 1.23 10.59
C ILE A 285 25.82 1.24 9.20
N GLU A 286 26.84 2.07 9.00
CA GLU A 286 27.75 2.05 7.86
C GLU A 286 28.51 0.72 7.80
N ALA A 287 28.94 0.20 8.95
CA ALA A 287 29.69 -1.06 9.03
C ALA A 287 28.81 -2.27 8.68
N VAL A 288 27.52 -2.20 9.02
CA VAL A 288 26.49 -3.18 8.64
C VAL A 288 26.31 -3.15 7.13
N PHE A 289 26.12 -1.97 6.53
CA PHE A 289 26.06 -1.84 5.06
C PHE A 289 27.33 -2.40 4.42
N ASP A 290 28.51 -2.06 4.95
CA ASP A 290 29.80 -2.53 4.42
C ASP A 290 30.06 -4.03 4.55
N HIS A 291 29.41 -4.71 5.51
CA HIS A 291 29.55 -6.14 5.74
C HIS A 291 28.56 -6.97 4.93
N PHE A 292 27.29 -6.54 4.90
CA PHE A 292 26.20 -7.32 4.31
C PHE A 292 25.83 -6.93 2.88
N SER A 293 26.32 -5.79 2.34
CA SER A 293 26.17 -5.43 0.92
C SER A 293 26.61 -6.58 0.00
N SER A 294 25.95 -6.77 -1.16
CA SER A 294 26.46 -7.71 -2.16
C SER A 294 27.88 -7.35 -2.61
N LYS A 295 28.61 -8.36 -3.07
CA LYS A 295 29.94 -8.20 -3.69
C LYS A 295 29.83 -7.67 -5.12
N ASP A 296 28.67 -7.88 -5.76
CA ASP A 296 28.29 -7.13 -6.95
C ASP A 296 27.83 -5.72 -6.50
N PRO A 297 28.51 -4.64 -6.95
CA PRO A 297 28.20 -3.28 -6.50
C PRO A 297 26.83 -2.78 -6.98
N GLU A 298 26.27 -3.36 -8.05
CA GLU A 298 24.92 -3.05 -8.50
C GLU A 298 23.87 -3.89 -7.76
N GLN A 299 24.17 -5.05 -7.18
CA GLN A 299 23.14 -5.92 -6.60
C GLN A 299 22.63 -5.46 -5.21
N ARG A 300 21.34 -5.13 -5.13
CA ARG A 300 20.55 -5.01 -3.87
C ARG A 300 20.56 -6.30 -3.03
N SER A 301 20.11 -6.23 -1.78
CA SER A 301 19.96 -7.41 -0.91
C SER A 301 18.97 -7.14 0.25
N HIS A 302 18.78 -8.10 1.15
CA HIS A 302 17.87 -7.96 2.30
C HIS A 302 18.57 -8.23 3.63
N ILE A 303 18.11 -7.54 4.68
CA ILE A 303 18.58 -7.73 6.05
C ILE A 303 17.46 -7.42 7.06
N THR A 304 17.41 -8.12 8.19
CA THR A 304 16.43 -7.86 9.26
C THR A 304 17.01 -7.02 10.39
N SER A 305 16.13 -6.34 11.13
CA SER A 305 16.49 -5.62 12.35
C SER A 305 17.14 -6.52 13.42
N THR A 306 16.83 -7.82 13.41
CA THR A 306 17.42 -8.83 14.29
C THR A 306 18.89 -9.10 13.93
N GLU A 307 19.19 -9.38 12.67
CA GLU A 307 20.56 -9.64 12.19
C GLU A 307 21.48 -8.42 12.38
N VAL A 308 20.96 -7.21 12.17
CA VAL A 308 21.70 -5.95 12.41
C VAL A 308 22.05 -5.78 13.89
N ALA A 309 21.10 -6.06 14.80
CA ALA A 309 21.34 -6.01 16.22
C ALA A 309 22.33 -7.09 16.69
N GLU A 310 22.22 -8.31 16.15
CA GLU A 310 23.10 -9.43 16.46
C GLU A 310 24.54 -9.17 15.98
N TYR A 311 24.70 -8.70 14.74
CA TYR A 311 26.00 -8.28 14.22
C TYR A 311 26.65 -7.19 15.09
N LEU A 312 25.95 -6.09 15.33
CA LEU A 312 26.50 -4.93 16.07
C LEU A 312 26.77 -5.21 17.56
N LEU A 313 26.08 -6.18 18.17
CA LEU A 313 26.35 -6.57 19.56
C LEU A 313 27.56 -7.50 19.70
N ASN A 314 27.88 -8.27 18.66
CA ASN A 314 29.02 -9.21 18.67
C ASN A 314 30.28 -8.63 18.00
N SER A 315 30.17 -7.70 17.03
CA SER A 315 31.30 -7.14 16.27
C SER A 315 32.28 -6.28 17.08
N ALA A 316 31.95 -5.95 18.33
CA ALA A 316 32.77 -5.13 19.23
C ALA A 316 33.80 -5.94 20.04
N ASN A 317 33.65 -7.27 20.17
CA ASN A 317 34.57 -8.15 20.90
C ASN A 317 35.06 -9.28 19.99
N PRO A 318 36.29 -9.23 19.44
CA PRO A 318 36.88 -10.33 18.67
C PRO A 318 37.47 -11.45 19.55
N ASP A 319 37.67 -11.20 20.84
CA ASP A 319 38.23 -12.18 21.77
C ASP A 319 37.17 -13.20 22.21
N ASN A 320 37.40 -14.48 21.86
CA ASN A 320 36.46 -15.61 21.95
C ASN A 320 35.95 -15.97 23.38
N ASP A 321 36.36 -15.26 24.43
CA ASP A 321 35.94 -15.51 25.81
C ASP A 321 34.54 -14.95 26.14
N THR A 322 33.92 -14.18 25.24
CA THR A 322 32.56 -13.62 25.44
C THR A 322 31.48 -14.50 24.78
N PRO A 323 30.40 -14.90 25.48
CA PRO A 323 29.30 -15.65 24.86
C PRO A 323 28.61 -14.87 23.73
N HIS A 324 28.36 -15.54 22.61
CA HIS A 324 27.65 -14.98 21.46
C HIS A 324 26.24 -14.49 21.84
N ILE A 325 25.95 -13.21 21.58
CA ILE A 325 24.68 -12.57 21.92
C ILE A 325 23.70 -12.77 20.78
N THR A 326 22.86 -13.82 20.87
CA THR A 326 21.76 -14.01 19.91
C THR A 326 20.55 -13.14 20.26
N VAL A 327 20.07 -12.41 19.25
CA VAL A 327 18.93 -11.49 19.34
C VAL A 327 17.67 -12.21 18.86
N ARG A 328 16.55 -11.98 19.55
CA ARG A 328 15.24 -12.49 19.12
C ARG A 328 14.43 -11.36 18.45
N PRO A 329 13.55 -11.68 17.48
CA PRO A 329 12.61 -10.71 16.92
C PRO A 329 11.81 -9.99 18.01
N ASN A 330 11.33 -8.78 17.70
CA ASN A 330 10.51 -7.94 18.58
C ASN A 330 11.20 -7.47 19.88
N THR A 331 12.48 -7.81 20.14
CA THR A 331 13.21 -7.40 21.35
C THR A 331 13.76 -5.97 21.28
N LEU A 332 14.19 -5.41 22.42
CA LEU A 332 14.75 -4.05 22.49
C LEU A 332 15.98 -3.83 21.58
N PRO A 333 16.96 -4.75 21.45
CA PRO A 333 18.03 -4.61 20.46
C PRO A 333 17.52 -4.55 19.01
N ALA A 334 16.59 -5.44 18.63
CA ALA A 334 15.99 -5.41 17.30
C ALA A 334 15.21 -4.10 17.06
N PHE A 335 14.50 -3.57 18.06
CA PHE A 335 13.84 -2.27 17.95
C PHE A 335 14.83 -1.12 17.79
N ALA A 336 15.91 -1.13 18.56
CA ALA A 336 16.96 -0.12 18.48
C ALA A 336 17.72 -0.14 17.15
N ALA A 337 17.90 -1.32 16.54
CA ALA A 337 18.41 -1.48 15.18
C ALA A 337 17.39 -1.01 14.12
N HIS A 338 16.11 -1.38 14.24
CA HIS A 338 15.03 -0.87 13.40
C HIS A 338 14.98 0.66 13.37
N ALA A 339 15.09 1.31 14.54
CA ALA A 339 15.11 2.76 14.68
C ALA A 339 16.39 3.45 14.14
N LEU A 340 17.47 2.69 13.91
CA LEU A 340 18.67 3.16 13.20
C LEU A 340 18.52 2.99 11.68
N LEU A 341 18.09 1.81 11.22
CA LEU A 341 17.84 1.49 9.82
C LEU A 341 16.81 2.44 9.19
N MET A 342 15.71 2.72 9.90
CA MET A 342 14.68 3.69 9.48
C MET A 342 15.21 5.10 9.23
N LYS A 343 16.31 5.51 9.88
CA LYS A 343 16.94 6.83 9.68
C LYS A 343 17.87 6.89 8.46
N ARG A 344 18.14 5.75 7.81
CA ARG A 344 19.10 5.61 6.72
C ARG A 344 18.45 5.11 5.43
N ALA A 345 17.43 5.82 4.95
CA ALA A 345 16.75 5.53 3.67
C ALA A 345 17.67 5.62 2.44
N ASP A 346 18.86 6.21 2.60
CA ASP A 346 19.97 6.22 1.64
C ASP A 346 20.68 4.86 1.50
N MET A 347 20.58 3.99 2.51
CA MET A 347 21.18 2.64 2.53
C MET A 347 20.14 1.51 2.67
N PHE A 348 19.09 1.73 3.47
CA PHE A 348 18.12 0.74 3.93
C PHE A 348 16.69 1.26 3.78
N LEU A 349 15.93 0.68 2.84
CA LEU A 349 14.52 0.93 2.65
C LEU A 349 13.70 -0.09 3.46
N ALA A 350 12.74 0.37 4.24
CA ALA A 350 11.77 -0.50 4.92
C ALA A 350 10.92 -1.27 3.89
N ASP A 351 10.45 -2.47 4.25
CA ASP A 351 9.56 -3.28 3.41
C ASP A 351 8.31 -2.50 2.98
N ASP A 352 7.77 -2.82 1.80
CA ASP A 352 6.68 -2.03 1.21
C ASP A 352 5.37 -2.14 2.00
N ARG A 353 5.13 -3.29 2.63
CA ARG A 353 3.92 -3.63 3.40
C ARG A 353 4.27 -4.56 4.56
N ASN A 354 3.49 -4.50 5.63
CA ASN A 354 3.64 -5.38 6.80
C ASN A 354 5.06 -5.41 7.40
N MET A 355 5.76 -4.28 7.40
CA MET A 355 7.11 -4.12 8.00
C MET A 355 7.21 -4.68 9.43
N TRP A 356 6.12 -4.56 10.20
CA TRP A 356 6.01 -5.07 11.57
C TRP A 356 5.96 -6.61 11.66
N LYS A 357 5.52 -7.30 10.60
CA LYS A 357 5.65 -8.75 10.43
C LYS A 357 7.07 -9.11 9.99
N THR A 358 7.50 -8.57 8.83
CA THR A 358 8.73 -9.05 8.15
C THR A 358 10.01 -8.63 8.86
N ASN A 359 9.99 -7.48 9.56
CA ASN A 359 11.16 -6.83 10.17
C ASN A 359 12.34 -6.62 9.19
N ARG A 360 12.06 -6.65 7.89
CA ARG A 360 13.03 -6.73 6.80
C ARG A 360 13.21 -5.37 6.14
N PHE A 361 14.47 -5.01 5.90
CA PHE A 361 14.85 -3.87 5.08
C PHE A 361 15.46 -4.37 3.78
N LEU A 362 15.06 -3.76 2.66
CA LEU A 362 15.81 -3.81 1.41
C LEU A 362 17.04 -2.93 1.57
N MET A 363 18.22 -3.54 1.50
CA MET A 363 19.48 -2.82 1.42
C MET A 363 19.74 -2.44 -0.04
N ARG A 364 19.93 -1.14 -0.28
CA ARG A 364 20.30 -0.61 -1.60
C ARG A 364 21.63 -1.19 -2.06
N SER A 365 21.87 -1.16 -3.36
CA SER A 365 23.20 -1.45 -3.89
C SER A 365 24.21 -0.35 -3.55
N ARG A 366 25.50 -0.66 -3.68
CA ARG A 366 26.56 0.34 -3.51
C ARG A 366 26.47 1.42 -4.58
N ALA A 367 26.19 1.02 -5.82
CA ALA A 367 26.00 1.94 -6.93
C ALA A 367 24.81 2.89 -6.72
N GLU A 368 23.68 2.40 -6.18
CA GLU A 368 22.53 3.24 -5.81
C GLU A 368 22.88 4.24 -4.70
N TYR A 369 23.51 3.77 -3.62
CA TYR A 369 23.94 4.61 -2.50
C TYR A 369 24.90 5.73 -2.95
N GLU A 370 25.91 5.38 -3.76
CA GLU A 370 26.87 6.35 -4.30
C GLU A 370 26.21 7.32 -5.28
N ARG A 371 25.25 6.86 -6.10
CA ARG A 371 24.49 7.67 -7.06
C ARG A 371 23.68 8.77 -6.37
N ILE A 372 22.95 8.41 -5.30
CA ILE A 372 22.15 9.36 -4.51
C ILE A 372 23.04 10.47 -3.94
N HIS A 373 24.16 10.11 -3.29
CA HIS A 373 25.08 11.08 -2.70
C HIS A 373 25.79 11.96 -3.74
N ARG A 374 26.20 11.37 -4.87
CA ARG A 374 26.85 12.07 -5.99
C ARG A 374 25.91 13.11 -6.61
N VAL A 375 24.67 12.73 -6.92
CA VAL A 375 23.67 13.65 -7.51
C VAL A 375 23.23 14.71 -6.50
N ASN A 376 23.01 14.36 -5.22
CA ASN A 376 22.69 15.35 -4.18
C ASN A 376 23.77 16.45 -4.12
N LYS A 377 25.05 16.05 -4.09
CA LYS A 377 26.16 16.99 -4.10
C LYS A 377 26.21 17.85 -5.37
N TRP A 378 25.99 17.27 -6.55
CA TRP A 378 25.95 18.04 -7.80
C TRP A 378 24.87 19.14 -7.79
N VAL A 379 23.70 18.85 -7.17
CA VAL A 379 22.59 19.81 -7.03
C VAL A 379 22.89 20.86 -5.95
N GLU A 380 23.52 20.49 -4.83
CA GLU A 380 23.93 21.41 -3.76
C GLU A 380 25.03 22.39 -4.20
N ASP A 381 26.13 21.87 -4.75
CA ASP A 381 27.29 22.67 -5.18
C ASP A 381 27.05 23.44 -6.49
N ASN A 382 25.95 23.17 -7.20
CA ASN A 382 25.70 23.62 -8.58
C ASN A 382 26.85 23.23 -9.52
N ASP A 383 27.22 21.94 -9.48
CA ASP A 383 28.28 21.35 -10.31
C ASP A 383 27.98 21.55 -11.81
N PRO A 384 29.00 21.79 -12.66
CA PRO A 384 28.83 21.89 -14.11
C PRO A 384 27.98 20.78 -14.73
N VAL A 385 28.07 19.54 -14.24
CA VAL A 385 27.25 18.40 -14.68
C VAL A 385 25.75 18.68 -14.51
N PHE A 386 25.36 19.31 -13.39
CA PHE A 386 23.96 19.68 -13.13
C PHE A 386 23.54 20.91 -13.95
N VAL A 387 24.42 21.91 -14.10
CA VAL A 387 24.12 23.11 -14.91
C VAL A 387 23.93 22.76 -16.39
N ASP A 388 24.80 21.91 -16.94
CA ASP A 388 24.71 21.43 -18.33
C ASP A 388 23.44 20.59 -18.53
N PHE A 389 23.10 19.71 -17.57
CA PHE A 389 21.84 18.96 -17.58
C PHE A 389 20.61 19.89 -17.67
N ILE A 390 20.56 20.95 -16.85
CA ILE A 390 19.44 21.90 -16.85
C ILE A 390 19.33 22.64 -18.19
N ALA A 391 20.46 23.08 -18.77
CA ALA A 391 20.45 23.74 -20.09
C ALA A 391 19.96 22.79 -21.21
N LYS A 392 20.46 21.55 -21.18
CA LYS A 392 20.13 20.50 -22.16
C LYS A 392 18.69 20.01 -22.06
N ALA A 393 18.16 19.89 -20.85
CA ALA A 393 16.76 19.54 -20.59
C ALA A 393 15.78 20.62 -21.08
N ASN A 394 16.10 21.90 -20.86
CA ASN A 394 15.32 22.99 -21.47
C ASN A 394 15.39 22.92 -23.01
N ARG A 395 16.56 22.65 -23.59
CA ARG A 395 16.68 22.49 -25.05
C ARG A 395 15.92 21.28 -25.62
N ALA A 396 15.89 20.17 -24.90
CA ALA A 396 15.07 19.00 -25.27
C ALA A 396 13.58 19.35 -25.26
N LYS A 397 13.11 20.06 -24.24
CA LYS A 397 11.72 20.53 -24.09
C LYS A 397 11.27 21.48 -25.20
N GLU A 398 12.13 22.42 -25.61
CA GLU A 398 11.91 23.26 -26.79
C GLU A 398 11.72 22.42 -28.07
N LEU A 399 12.65 21.50 -28.32
CA LEU A 399 12.67 20.67 -29.54
C LEU A 399 11.47 19.74 -29.62
N LEU A 400 11.09 19.08 -28.52
CA LEU A 400 9.91 18.22 -28.44
C LEU A 400 8.62 19.02 -28.67
N SER A 401 8.51 20.21 -28.07
CA SER A 401 7.37 21.12 -28.28
C SER A 401 7.27 21.63 -29.72
N ALA A 402 8.39 21.67 -30.45
CA ALA A 402 8.45 22.00 -31.87
C ALA A 402 8.28 20.80 -32.82
N GLY A 403 8.03 19.58 -32.29
CA GLY A 403 7.96 18.34 -33.08
C GLY A 403 9.31 17.84 -33.62
N GLN A 404 10.42 18.42 -33.18
CA GLN A 404 11.79 18.16 -33.66
C GLN A 404 12.51 17.10 -32.80
N ALA A 405 11.81 16.01 -32.46
CA ALA A 405 12.31 14.95 -31.58
C ALA A 405 13.65 14.35 -32.05
N ASP A 406 13.87 14.23 -33.37
CA ASP A 406 15.12 13.72 -33.93
C ASP A 406 16.35 14.60 -33.63
N GLN A 407 16.15 15.89 -33.37
CA GLN A 407 17.22 16.82 -33.05
C GLN A 407 17.53 16.89 -31.54
N THR A 408 16.79 16.14 -30.70
CA THR A 408 16.99 16.14 -29.24
C THR A 408 18.38 15.61 -28.86
N PRO A 409 19.03 16.20 -27.84
CA PRO A 409 20.37 15.81 -27.43
C PRO A 409 20.37 14.51 -26.61
N GLU A 410 21.41 13.70 -26.74
CA GLU A 410 21.56 12.44 -26.00
C GLU A 410 22.14 12.62 -24.59
N TRP A 411 21.58 11.91 -23.62
CA TRP A 411 21.99 11.87 -22.22
C TRP A 411 23.27 11.03 -22.00
N THR A 412 24.24 11.68 -21.35
CA THR A 412 25.45 11.05 -20.79
C THR A 412 25.10 10.27 -19.52
N ASP A 413 26.03 9.43 -19.05
CA ASP A 413 25.79 8.60 -17.87
C ASP A 413 25.61 9.36 -16.55
N ASN A 414 26.17 10.57 -16.45
CA ASN A 414 25.94 11.46 -15.31
C ASN A 414 24.52 12.06 -15.34
N GLU A 415 24.00 12.36 -16.53
CA GLU A 415 22.64 12.90 -16.70
C GLU A 415 21.59 11.80 -16.52
N LEU A 416 21.86 10.58 -16.98
CA LEU A 416 21.04 9.41 -16.66
C LEU A 416 21.01 9.11 -15.14
N ASP A 417 22.11 9.37 -14.42
CA ASP A 417 22.10 9.30 -12.95
C ASP A 417 21.12 10.35 -12.36
N ILE A 418 21.15 11.61 -12.81
CA ILE A 418 20.19 12.64 -12.38
C ILE A 418 18.74 12.23 -12.70
N LEU A 419 18.48 11.70 -13.89
CA LEU A 419 17.16 11.22 -14.32
C LEU A 419 16.66 10.03 -13.48
N SER A 420 17.55 9.14 -13.03
CA SER A 420 17.19 8.06 -12.11
C SER A 420 16.89 8.52 -10.68
N ILE A 421 17.43 9.67 -10.24
CA ILE A 421 17.08 10.27 -8.95
C ILE A 421 15.73 10.99 -9.01
N LEU A 422 15.38 11.60 -10.15
CA LEU A 422 14.03 12.12 -10.39
C LEU A 422 12.96 11.02 -10.30
N SER A 423 13.27 9.79 -10.71
CA SER A 423 12.27 8.71 -10.74
C SER A 423 11.99 8.03 -9.39
N LEU A 424 12.84 8.22 -8.36
CA LEU A 424 12.66 7.69 -7.01
C LEU A 424 11.26 8.01 -6.43
N GLY A 425 10.79 9.25 -6.62
CA GLY A 425 9.51 9.73 -6.06
C GLY A 425 8.25 9.03 -6.60
N PHE A 426 8.37 8.21 -7.65
CA PHE A 426 7.25 7.44 -8.19
C PHE A 426 7.03 6.10 -7.46
N TYR A 427 8.09 5.48 -6.92
CA TYR A 427 8.05 4.17 -6.28
C TYR A 427 8.48 4.16 -4.80
N GLU A 428 9.16 5.20 -4.32
CA GLU A 428 9.43 5.45 -2.90
C GLU A 428 8.37 6.39 -2.32
N THR A 429 7.17 5.84 -2.10
CA THR A 429 5.97 6.63 -1.76
C THR A 429 5.46 6.46 -0.31
N ARG A 430 6.11 5.63 0.52
CA ARG A 430 5.68 5.42 1.92
C ARG A 430 6.09 6.59 2.82
N THR A 431 5.12 7.29 3.38
CA THR A 431 5.34 8.35 4.40
C THR A 431 5.81 7.83 5.77
N THR A 432 6.08 6.53 5.88
CA THR A 432 6.53 5.84 7.10
C THR A 432 8.05 5.86 7.27
N GLN A 433 8.79 6.29 6.24
CA GLN A 433 10.24 6.51 6.26
C GLN A 433 10.55 7.83 5.52
N TYR A 434 11.73 8.40 5.73
CA TYR A 434 12.18 9.60 5.02
C TYR A 434 12.42 9.30 3.52
N LEU A 435 11.97 10.19 2.64
CA LEU A 435 11.97 9.99 1.19
C LEU A 435 13.05 10.86 0.52
N ILE A 436 14.29 10.37 0.50
CA ILE A 436 15.48 11.14 0.11
C ILE A 436 15.40 11.74 -1.31
N GLY A 437 14.77 11.02 -2.25
CA GLY A 437 14.58 11.51 -3.63
C GLY A 437 13.73 12.79 -3.73
N ASN A 438 12.85 13.07 -2.77
CA ASN A 438 11.91 14.20 -2.86
C ASN A 438 12.60 15.57 -2.79
N ALA A 439 13.58 15.73 -1.88
CA ALA A 439 14.29 17.00 -1.70
C ALA A 439 15.18 17.33 -2.93
N ILE A 440 15.83 16.31 -3.48
CA ILE A 440 16.67 16.43 -4.68
C ILE A 440 15.78 16.73 -5.90
N SER A 441 14.70 15.97 -6.09
CA SER A 441 13.78 16.14 -7.21
C SER A 441 13.08 17.49 -7.21
N ALA A 442 12.65 17.99 -6.04
CA ALA A 442 12.08 19.33 -5.91
C ALA A 442 13.07 20.43 -6.30
N SER A 443 14.35 20.24 -5.99
CA SER A 443 15.43 21.16 -6.36
C SER A 443 15.71 21.14 -7.87
N ILE A 444 15.75 19.96 -8.50
CA ILE A 444 15.91 19.80 -9.95
C ILE A 444 14.72 20.41 -10.72
N VAL A 445 13.48 20.07 -10.34
CA VAL A 445 12.24 20.57 -10.99
C VAL A 445 12.13 22.09 -10.87
N LYS A 446 12.53 22.67 -9.73
CA LYS A 446 12.65 24.12 -9.55
C LYS A 446 13.66 24.76 -10.52
N SER A 447 14.83 24.15 -10.71
CA SER A 447 15.83 24.63 -11.68
C SER A 447 15.40 24.47 -13.15
N LEU A 448 14.44 23.59 -13.44
CA LEU A 448 13.78 23.46 -14.75
C LEU A 448 12.61 24.44 -14.96
N GLY A 449 12.48 25.47 -14.11
CA GLY A 449 11.57 26.59 -14.31
C GLY A 449 10.11 26.35 -13.91
N TYR A 450 9.84 25.41 -13.01
CA TYR A 450 8.50 25.15 -12.49
C TYR A 450 7.94 26.34 -11.66
N ASP A 451 6.65 26.65 -11.77
CA ASP A 451 6.04 27.78 -11.04
C ASP A 451 5.91 27.47 -9.54
N LEU A 452 6.69 28.20 -8.73
CA LEU A 452 6.74 28.09 -7.27
C LEU A 452 5.47 28.56 -6.55
N LYS A 453 4.46 29.08 -7.27
CA LYS A 453 3.10 29.25 -6.73
C LYS A 453 2.37 27.91 -6.51
N THR A 454 2.78 26.87 -7.23
CA THR A 454 2.18 25.52 -7.15
C THR A 454 3.08 24.60 -6.34
N PRO A 455 2.56 23.81 -5.38
CA PRO A 455 3.36 22.81 -4.67
C PRO A 455 3.97 21.79 -5.63
N ILE A 456 5.30 21.61 -5.57
CA ILE A 456 5.99 20.58 -6.37
C ILE A 456 5.56 19.21 -5.86
N SER A 457 4.71 18.54 -6.63
CA SER A 457 4.16 17.22 -6.35
C SER A 457 4.80 16.16 -7.24
N VAL A 458 4.53 14.89 -6.97
CA VAL A 458 4.96 13.78 -7.85
C VAL A 458 4.39 13.93 -9.28
N ALA A 459 3.20 14.55 -9.45
CA ALA A 459 2.70 14.91 -10.77
C ALA A 459 3.60 15.96 -11.47
N ALA A 460 4.05 16.99 -10.76
CA ALA A 460 4.98 17.99 -11.30
C ALA A 460 6.30 17.37 -11.76
N VAL A 461 6.81 16.34 -11.06
CA VAL A 461 7.99 15.57 -11.49
C VAL A 461 7.67 14.77 -12.77
N MET A 462 6.51 14.12 -12.84
CA MET A 462 6.07 13.35 -14.01
C MET A 462 5.88 14.24 -15.25
N ASP A 463 5.20 15.37 -15.11
CA ASP A 463 5.00 16.36 -16.17
C ASP A 463 6.34 16.96 -16.64
N THR A 464 7.28 17.18 -15.72
CA THR A 464 8.65 17.60 -16.06
C THR A 464 9.34 16.54 -16.90
N MET A 465 9.34 15.27 -16.47
CA MET A 465 9.98 14.15 -17.20
C MET A 465 9.30 13.84 -18.55
N ARG A 466 7.97 14.01 -18.65
CA ARG A 466 7.24 13.99 -19.92
C ARG A 466 7.66 15.14 -20.84
N SER A 467 7.81 16.36 -20.31
CA SER A 467 8.18 17.53 -21.11
C SER A 467 9.61 17.48 -21.69
N ILE A 468 10.49 16.65 -21.13
CA ILE A 468 11.84 16.35 -21.65
C ILE A 468 11.93 15.00 -22.37
N GLY A 469 10.79 14.37 -22.67
CA GLY A 469 10.69 13.14 -23.48
C GLY A 469 11.22 11.87 -22.80
N MET A 470 11.31 11.83 -21.47
CA MET A 470 11.76 10.64 -20.74
C MET A 470 10.61 9.70 -20.36
N ILE A 471 9.37 10.19 -20.33
CA ILE A 471 8.16 9.40 -20.09
C ILE A 471 7.23 9.62 -21.29
N ALA A 472 6.73 8.54 -21.90
CA ALA A 472 5.74 8.66 -22.97
C ALA A 472 4.40 9.23 -22.43
N PRO A 473 3.66 10.04 -23.18
CA PRO A 473 2.33 10.54 -22.79
C PRO A 473 1.34 9.44 -22.38
N ALA A 474 1.46 8.25 -22.98
CA ALA A 474 0.64 7.08 -22.67
C ALA A 474 1.15 6.27 -21.46
N ASP A 475 2.38 6.47 -21.01
CA ASP A 475 2.91 5.68 -19.89
C ASP A 475 2.47 6.30 -18.55
N ASP A 476 1.69 5.52 -17.78
CA ASP A 476 1.18 5.86 -16.45
C ASP A 476 2.13 5.37 -15.33
N LEU A 477 3.26 4.77 -15.71
CA LEU A 477 4.28 4.11 -14.89
C LEU A 477 3.76 2.97 -14.00
N ARG A 478 2.54 2.47 -14.21
CA ARG A 478 1.94 1.43 -13.35
C ARG A 478 2.58 0.06 -13.60
N LEU A 479 2.91 -0.25 -14.85
CA LEU A 479 3.70 -1.45 -15.20
C LEU A 479 5.09 -1.42 -14.55
N ALA A 480 5.84 -0.32 -14.72
CA ALA A 480 7.15 -0.13 -14.10
C ALA A 480 7.09 -0.17 -12.56
N SER A 481 6.02 0.36 -11.97
CA SER A 481 5.77 0.30 -10.53
C SER A 481 5.58 -1.12 -10.02
N LEU A 482 4.98 -2.03 -10.82
CA LEU A 482 4.87 -3.43 -10.42
C LEU A 482 6.23 -4.14 -10.54
N GLU A 483 6.98 -3.91 -11.63
CA GLU A 483 8.29 -4.55 -11.82
C GLU A 483 9.30 -4.15 -10.75
N GLU A 484 9.44 -2.85 -10.45
CA GLU A 484 10.36 -2.38 -9.42
C GLU A 484 9.96 -2.89 -8.03
N ASN A 485 8.68 -2.88 -7.66
CA ASN A 485 8.25 -3.47 -6.38
C ASN A 485 8.45 -5.00 -6.33
N THR A 486 8.42 -5.69 -7.48
CA THR A 486 8.75 -7.12 -7.57
C THR A 486 10.26 -7.35 -7.41
N ALA A 487 11.09 -6.56 -8.09
CA ALA A 487 12.55 -6.58 -7.98
C ALA A 487 13.00 -6.30 -6.54
N ARG A 488 12.44 -5.26 -5.91
CA ARG A 488 12.60 -4.94 -4.48
C ARG A 488 12.15 -6.10 -3.59
N SER A 489 10.99 -6.73 -3.86
CA SER A 489 10.51 -7.87 -3.05
C SER A 489 11.47 -9.07 -3.09
N MET A 490 12.03 -9.36 -4.27
CA MET A 490 13.03 -10.41 -4.52
C MET A 490 14.44 -10.06 -4.00
N GLY A 491 14.79 -8.78 -3.91
CA GLY A 491 16.11 -8.30 -3.49
C GLY A 491 17.11 -8.13 -4.63
N VAL A 492 16.63 -7.65 -5.79
CA VAL A 492 17.39 -7.47 -7.03
C VAL A 492 17.07 -6.09 -7.65
N ASN A 493 17.89 -5.64 -8.59
CA ASN A 493 17.66 -4.38 -9.32
C ASN A 493 16.65 -4.54 -10.45
N THR A 494 16.66 -5.71 -11.07
CA THR A 494 15.73 -6.09 -12.14
C THR A 494 15.15 -7.45 -11.80
N VAL A 495 13.85 -7.62 -12.00
CA VAL A 495 13.32 -8.96 -12.24
C VAL A 495 14.03 -9.48 -13.49
N ALA A 496 14.49 -10.73 -13.47
CA ALA A 496 15.06 -11.33 -14.66
C ALA A 496 14.04 -11.22 -15.83
N PRO A 497 14.50 -10.94 -17.06
CA PRO A 497 13.60 -10.84 -18.22
C PRO A 497 12.78 -12.12 -18.35
N GLU A 498 11.61 -12.00 -18.98
CA GLU A 498 10.74 -13.13 -19.28
C GLU A 498 11.55 -14.27 -19.91
N VAL A 499 11.34 -15.51 -19.44
CA VAL A 499 12.07 -16.69 -19.96
C VAL A 499 11.52 -17.03 -21.35
N THR A 500 11.98 -16.27 -22.35
CA THR A 500 11.51 -16.33 -23.74
C THR A 500 11.76 -17.70 -24.38
N SER A 501 12.85 -18.37 -24.00
CA SER A 501 13.17 -19.73 -24.40
C SER A 501 12.89 -20.72 -23.25
N TRP A 502 11.62 -21.05 -23.03
CA TRP A 502 11.29 -22.33 -22.37
C TRP A 502 11.54 -23.47 -23.35
N THR A 503 12.25 -24.51 -22.92
CA THR A 503 12.78 -25.56 -23.81
C THR A 503 12.50 -26.99 -23.32
N SER A 504 11.83 -27.16 -22.17
CA SER A 504 11.61 -28.47 -21.55
C SER A 504 10.14 -28.90 -21.66
N SER A 505 9.76 -29.54 -22.76
CA SER A 505 8.47 -30.23 -22.96
C SER A 505 8.16 -31.29 -21.88
N GLU A 506 9.17 -31.64 -21.10
CA GLU A 506 9.12 -32.69 -20.08
C GLU A 506 8.47 -32.21 -18.77
N PRO A 507 7.78 -33.11 -18.05
CA PRO A 507 7.31 -32.83 -16.69
C PRO A 507 8.48 -32.66 -15.70
N THR A 508 8.19 -32.16 -14.50
CA THR A 508 9.12 -32.29 -13.38
C THR A 508 9.36 -33.77 -13.05
N ALA A 509 10.48 -34.11 -12.41
CA ALA A 509 10.73 -35.51 -12.00
C ALA A 509 9.68 -36.04 -11.01
N ALA A 510 9.12 -35.17 -10.15
CA ALA A 510 8.02 -35.51 -9.26
C ALA A 510 6.70 -35.71 -10.01
N ASP A 511 6.45 -34.91 -11.05
CA ASP A 511 5.25 -35.02 -11.88
C ASP A 511 5.27 -36.22 -12.84
N ALA A 512 6.44 -36.57 -13.37
CA ALA A 512 6.64 -37.78 -14.15
C ALA A 512 6.23 -39.04 -13.37
N ALA A 513 6.44 -39.05 -12.05
CA ALA A 513 6.05 -40.15 -11.18
C ALA A 513 4.53 -40.27 -10.98
N ILE A 514 3.78 -39.15 -11.07
CA ILE A 514 2.31 -39.12 -10.84
C ILE A 514 1.50 -39.07 -12.13
N ASP A 515 2.12 -38.91 -13.30
CA ASP A 515 1.43 -38.99 -14.59
C ASP A 515 0.72 -40.36 -14.78
N SER A 516 1.16 -41.41 -14.09
CA SER A 516 0.47 -42.71 -14.02
C SER A 516 -0.92 -42.67 -13.34
N LEU A 517 -1.25 -41.59 -12.63
CA LEU A 517 -2.57 -41.33 -12.06
C LEU A 517 -3.50 -40.59 -13.03
N ARG A 518 -3.01 -40.13 -14.19
CA ARG A 518 -3.84 -39.41 -15.17
C ARG A 518 -4.71 -40.38 -15.96
N THR A 519 -6.00 -40.08 -16.00
CA THR A 519 -6.98 -40.82 -16.83
C THR A 519 -7.35 -40.04 -18.08
N ASP A 520 -7.68 -40.74 -19.17
CA ASP A 520 -8.12 -40.10 -20.40
C ASP A 520 -9.49 -39.42 -20.24
N SER A 521 -9.67 -38.23 -20.83
CA SER A 521 -10.99 -37.63 -20.99
C SER A 521 -11.76 -38.31 -22.13
N SER A 522 -12.90 -38.91 -21.81
CA SER A 522 -13.95 -39.29 -22.77
C SER A 522 -15.02 -38.20 -22.97
N HIS A 523 -14.80 -36.99 -22.44
CA HIS A 523 -15.81 -35.94 -22.28
C HIS A 523 -15.55 -34.82 -23.28
N ARG A 524 -16.61 -34.24 -23.84
CA ARG A 524 -16.59 -32.95 -24.54
C ARG A 524 -16.39 -31.83 -23.51
N VAL A 525 -15.34 -31.03 -23.63
CA VAL A 525 -15.01 -29.99 -22.64
C VAL A 525 -15.11 -28.59 -23.25
N PHE A 526 -16.00 -27.76 -22.71
CA PHE A 526 -16.24 -26.38 -23.13
C PHE A 526 -15.31 -25.43 -22.39
N VAL A 527 -14.37 -24.82 -23.11
CA VAL A 527 -13.49 -23.75 -22.62
C VAL A 527 -14.14 -22.43 -23.04
N ILE A 528 -14.70 -21.71 -22.08
CA ILE A 528 -15.57 -20.55 -22.31
C ILE A 528 -14.99 -19.35 -21.57
N ASP A 529 -14.42 -18.38 -22.30
CA ASP A 529 -13.86 -17.16 -21.73
C ASP A 529 -14.23 -15.94 -22.63
N ASP A 530 -13.77 -14.74 -22.28
CA ASP A 530 -13.99 -13.54 -23.10
C ASP A 530 -13.25 -13.64 -24.46
N PRO A 531 -13.73 -12.98 -25.53
CA PRO A 531 -13.12 -13.04 -26.87
C PRO A 531 -11.65 -12.59 -26.93
N THR A 532 -11.19 -11.84 -25.93
CA THR A 532 -9.80 -11.36 -25.77
C THR A 532 -8.93 -12.20 -24.81
N ALA A 533 -9.45 -13.33 -24.30
CA ALA A 533 -8.79 -14.14 -23.28
C ALA A 533 -7.54 -14.87 -23.81
N LYS A 534 -6.38 -14.51 -23.25
CA LYS A 534 -5.10 -15.11 -23.62
C LYS A 534 -4.72 -16.32 -22.77
N GLU A 535 -5.08 -16.35 -21.49
CA GLU A 535 -4.73 -17.41 -20.54
C GLU A 535 -5.97 -18.26 -20.25
N LEU A 536 -6.20 -19.33 -21.03
CA LEU A 536 -7.37 -20.19 -20.90
C LEU A 536 -7.13 -21.24 -19.80
N ASP A 537 -7.62 -20.96 -18.59
CA ASP A 537 -7.36 -21.77 -17.40
C ASP A 537 -8.29 -22.96 -17.24
N ASP A 538 -9.59 -22.78 -17.51
CA ASP A 538 -10.64 -23.72 -17.12
C ASP A 538 -11.58 -24.10 -18.28
N GLY A 539 -12.24 -25.24 -18.12
CA GLY A 539 -13.23 -25.75 -19.06
C GLY A 539 -14.17 -26.76 -18.40
N ILE A 540 -15.43 -26.75 -18.81
CA ILE A 540 -16.52 -27.48 -18.16
C ILE A 540 -17.05 -28.63 -19.02
N ALA A 541 -17.49 -29.72 -18.40
CA ALA A 541 -18.07 -30.86 -19.09
C ALA A 541 -19.21 -31.50 -18.28
N LEU A 542 -20.15 -32.12 -18.99
CA LEU A 542 -21.28 -32.85 -18.45
C LEU A 542 -21.14 -34.35 -18.74
N GLU A 543 -21.37 -35.20 -17.74
CA GLU A 543 -21.56 -36.64 -17.90
C GLU A 543 -22.94 -37.01 -17.31
N ARG A 544 -23.78 -37.70 -18.09
CA ARG A 544 -25.16 -38.01 -17.73
C ARG A 544 -25.22 -39.40 -17.08
N VAL A 545 -25.52 -39.47 -15.78
CA VAL A 545 -25.62 -40.72 -15.00
C VAL A 545 -27.04 -41.30 -15.06
N GLY A 546 -28.04 -40.41 -15.15
CA GLY A 546 -29.44 -40.74 -15.40
C GLY A 546 -30.24 -39.49 -15.79
N ASP A 547 -31.55 -39.61 -15.93
CA ASP A 547 -32.41 -38.52 -16.44
C ASP A 547 -32.38 -37.24 -15.59
N ASN A 548 -32.08 -37.38 -14.29
CA ASN A 548 -32.07 -36.29 -13.29
C ASN A 548 -30.73 -36.20 -12.51
N ASP A 549 -29.67 -36.90 -12.95
CA ASP A 549 -28.45 -37.11 -12.17
C ASP A 549 -27.22 -37.03 -13.07
N PHE A 550 -26.31 -36.10 -12.76
CA PHE A 550 -25.26 -35.65 -13.65
C PHE A 550 -23.93 -35.49 -12.90
N TRP A 551 -22.82 -35.91 -13.49
CA TRP A 551 -21.54 -35.35 -13.11
C TRP A 551 -21.29 -34.06 -13.89
N VAL A 552 -20.92 -33.01 -13.17
CA VAL A 552 -20.29 -31.82 -13.73
C VAL A 552 -18.80 -31.87 -13.40
N HIS A 553 -17.96 -31.69 -14.42
CA HIS A 553 -16.51 -31.70 -14.31
C HIS A 553 -15.96 -30.34 -14.73
N VAL A 554 -15.13 -29.76 -13.87
CA VAL A 554 -14.28 -28.62 -14.21
C VAL A 554 -12.86 -29.13 -14.41
N TYR A 555 -12.41 -29.09 -15.65
CA TYR A 555 -11.02 -29.28 -16.05
C TYR A 555 -10.29 -27.95 -15.86
N VAL A 556 -9.11 -27.98 -15.25
CA VAL A 556 -8.24 -26.82 -15.02
C VAL A 556 -6.85 -27.17 -15.53
N ALA A 557 -6.20 -26.26 -16.25
CA ALA A 557 -4.81 -26.40 -16.71
C ALA A 557 -3.87 -26.79 -15.55
N ASP A 558 -2.90 -27.68 -15.81
CA ASP A 558 -1.89 -28.10 -14.83
C ASP A 558 -0.49 -27.53 -15.20
N PRO A 559 -0.24 -26.22 -15.05
CA PRO A 559 1.09 -25.64 -15.26
C PRO A 559 2.11 -26.20 -14.26
N THR A 560 1.62 -26.62 -13.09
CA THR A 560 2.41 -27.26 -12.05
C THR A 560 2.96 -28.62 -12.45
N ARG A 561 2.61 -29.20 -13.61
CA ARG A 561 3.27 -30.40 -14.17
C ARG A 561 4.69 -30.12 -14.67
N TYR A 562 4.95 -28.89 -15.09
CA TYR A 562 6.19 -28.45 -15.72
C TYR A 562 7.00 -27.51 -14.81
N LEU A 563 6.35 -26.96 -13.79
CA LEU A 563 6.90 -25.98 -12.87
C LEU A 563 7.01 -26.59 -11.47
N ALA A 564 8.22 -26.97 -11.08
CA ALA A 564 8.54 -27.33 -9.69
C ALA A 564 8.46 -26.08 -8.79
N ARG A 565 8.28 -26.28 -7.48
CA ARG A 565 8.08 -25.19 -6.49
C ARG A 565 9.27 -24.21 -6.42
N ASP A 566 10.47 -24.70 -6.70
CA ASP A 566 11.75 -23.98 -6.71
C ASP A 566 12.18 -23.50 -8.11
N HIS A 567 11.48 -23.90 -9.17
CA HIS A 567 11.82 -23.52 -10.54
C HIS A 567 11.81 -22.00 -10.72
N PRO A 568 12.78 -21.36 -11.43
CA PRO A 568 12.90 -19.90 -11.49
C PRO A 568 11.64 -19.16 -11.93
N VAL A 569 10.84 -19.75 -12.82
CA VAL A 569 9.53 -19.20 -13.23
C VAL A 569 8.50 -19.25 -12.09
N ALA A 570 8.45 -20.34 -11.31
CA ALA A 570 7.59 -20.45 -10.13
C ALA A 570 8.02 -19.46 -9.03
N VAL A 571 9.33 -19.31 -8.82
CA VAL A 571 9.88 -18.32 -7.87
C VAL A 571 9.55 -16.89 -8.31
N ARG A 572 9.62 -16.56 -9.61
CA ARG A 572 9.13 -15.26 -10.13
C ARG A 572 7.62 -15.11 -9.88
N ALA A 573 6.83 -16.12 -10.24
CA ALA A 573 5.38 -16.11 -10.08
C ALA A 573 4.95 -15.86 -8.63
N MET A 574 5.66 -16.42 -7.63
CA MET A 574 5.39 -16.17 -6.21
C MET A 574 5.55 -14.69 -5.80
N HIS A 575 6.48 -13.95 -6.42
CA HIS A 575 6.73 -12.53 -6.09
C HIS A 575 5.85 -11.55 -6.88
N VAL A 576 5.33 -12.00 -8.03
CA VAL A 576 4.34 -11.28 -8.87
C VAL A 576 2.90 -11.52 -8.37
N GLY A 577 2.57 -12.73 -7.94
CA GLY A 577 1.30 -13.12 -7.29
C GLY A 577 0.17 -13.48 -8.26
N SER A 578 -0.05 -12.67 -9.29
CA SER A 578 -1.04 -12.90 -10.36
C SER A 578 -0.68 -12.14 -11.64
N SER A 579 -1.27 -12.52 -12.77
CA SER A 579 -1.22 -11.73 -14.01
C SER A 579 -1.78 -10.33 -13.81
N LEU A 580 -1.23 -9.34 -14.52
CA LEU A 580 -1.64 -7.93 -14.49
C LEU A 580 -2.32 -7.55 -15.82
N TYR A 581 -3.52 -6.97 -15.74
CA TYR A 581 -4.25 -6.46 -16.90
C TYR A 581 -4.41 -4.93 -16.81
N LEU A 582 -3.80 -4.22 -17.76
CA LEU A 582 -3.88 -2.76 -17.88
C LEU A 582 -4.65 -2.36 -19.15
N PRO A 583 -5.23 -1.15 -19.20
CA PRO A 583 -5.74 -0.59 -20.45
C PRO A 583 -4.64 -0.55 -21.51
N GLY A 584 -4.80 -1.33 -22.58
CA GLY A 584 -3.83 -1.46 -23.68
C GLY A 584 -2.72 -2.50 -23.51
N THR A 585 -2.50 -3.13 -22.35
CA THR A 585 -1.43 -4.14 -22.19
C THR A 585 -1.69 -5.21 -21.11
N SER A 586 -0.94 -6.31 -21.16
CA SER A 586 -0.98 -7.38 -20.16
C SER A 586 0.41 -7.95 -19.86
N LEU A 587 0.70 -8.14 -18.56
CA LEU A 587 1.88 -8.84 -18.06
C LEU A 587 1.44 -10.13 -17.36
N PRO A 588 1.53 -11.30 -18.01
CA PRO A 588 1.11 -12.56 -17.41
C PRO A 588 2.07 -13.02 -16.30
N LEU A 589 1.53 -13.85 -15.41
CA LEU A 589 2.23 -14.47 -14.28
C LEU A 589 3.36 -15.39 -14.78
N LEU A 590 3.03 -16.22 -15.77
CA LEU A 590 3.92 -17.14 -16.47
C LEU A 590 4.40 -16.51 -17.81
N PRO A 591 5.52 -16.95 -18.40
CA PRO A 591 5.92 -16.57 -19.75
C PRO A 591 4.80 -16.80 -20.77
N LYS A 592 4.67 -15.93 -21.77
CA LYS A 592 3.62 -15.97 -22.80
C LYS A 592 3.63 -17.25 -23.60
N SER A 593 4.82 -17.77 -23.91
CA SER A 593 5.04 -19.08 -24.54
C SER A 593 4.43 -20.26 -23.77
N LEU A 594 4.23 -20.11 -22.45
CA LEU A 594 3.60 -21.08 -21.58
C LEU A 594 2.13 -20.75 -21.31
N GLY A 595 1.86 -19.62 -20.65
CA GLY A 595 0.53 -19.24 -20.17
C GLY A 595 -0.45 -18.94 -21.30
N GLU A 596 -0.02 -18.16 -22.30
CA GLU A 596 -0.81 -17.89 -23.51
C GLU A 596 -0.66 -19.01 -24.58
N GLY A 597 0.34 -19.88 -24.40
CA GLY A 597 0.74 -20.95 -25.32
C GLY A 597 0.25 -22.35 -24.92
N GLU A 598 1.18 -23.31 -24.78
CA GLU A 598 0.85 -24.74 -24.70
C GLU A 598 0.07 -25.15 -23.44
N LEU A 599 0.11 -24.35 -22.37
CA LEU A 599 -0.60 -24.66 -21.12
C LEU A 599 -2.07 -24.19 -21.12
N SER A 600 -2.41 -23.20 -21.96
CA SER A 600 -3.79 -22.73 -22.15
C SER A 600 -4.70 -23.83 -22.72
N LEU A 601 -5.86 -24.06 -22.11
CA LEU A 601 -6.78 -25.12 -22.52
C LEU A 601 -7.23 -24.97 -23.98
N GLY A 602 -7.21 -26.09 -24.71
CA GLY A 602 -7.51 -26.16 -26.14
C GLY A 602 -6.38 -25.69 -27.07
N ARG A 603 -5.20 -25.28 -26.56
CA ARG A 603 -4.08 -24.78 -27.41
C ARG A 603 -2.93 -25.77 -27.61
N SER A 604 -2.80 -26.81 -26.78
CA SER A 604 -1.76 -27.85 -26.95
C SER A 604 -2.03 -28.73 -28.18
N LYS A 605 -0.95 -29.13 -28.87
CA LYS A 605 -0.98 -30.10 -29.98
C LYS A 605 -0.59 -31.53 -29.55
N ASN A 606 0.01 -31.68 -28.38
CA ASN A 606 0.67 -32.92 -27.93
C ASN A 606 -0.15 -33.65 -26.84
N GLY A 607 -1.47 -33.44 -26.80
CA GLY A 607 -2.31 -33.74 -25.64
C GLY A 607 -2.14 -32.69 -24.53
N GLN A 608 -3.08 -32.63 -23.59
CA GLN A 608 -3.09 -31.59 -22.57
C GLN A 608 -3.39 -32.15 -21.18
N THR A 609 -2.61 -31.75 -20.18
CA THR A 609 -2.82 -32.18 -18.79
C THR A 609 -3.69 -31.21 -18.03
N ALA A 610 -4.70 -31.76 -17.36
CA ALA A 610 -5.60 -31.02 -16.48
C ALA A 610 -5.67 -31.66 -15.09
N MET A 611 -5.92 -30.84 -14.08
CA MET A 611 -6.54 -31.26 -12.83
C MET A 611 -8.07 -31.16 -12.99
N THR A 612 -8.83 -32.13 -12.48
CA THR A 612 -10.29 -32.14 -12.61
C THR A 612 -10.98 -32.12 -11.25
N PHE A 613 -11.85 -31.15 -11.05
CA PHE A 613 -12.75 -31.04 -9.90
C PHE A 613 -14.16 -31.44 -10.38
N SER A 614 -14.72 -32.48 -9.79
CA SER A 614 -15.99 -33.08 -10.24
C SER A 614 -17.00 -33.14 -9.11
N ALA A 615 -18.26 -32.85 -9.40
CA ALA A 615 -19.39 -33.00 -8.48
C ALA A 615 -20.54 -33.74 -9.16
N ARG A 616 -21.20 -34.65 -8.45
CA ARG A 616 -22.43 -35.31 -8.89
C ARG A 616 -23.62 -34.53 -8.36
N ILE A 617 -24.47 -34.04 -9.25
CA ILE A 617 -25.53 -33.08 -8.97
C ILE A 617 -26.86 -33.58 -9.53
N ASP A 618 -27.94 -33.44 -8.76
CA ASP A 618 -29.30 -33.60 -9.29
C ASP A 618 -29.90 -32.28 -9.81
N ARG A 619 -31.07 -32.35 -10.45
CA ARG A 619 -31.78 -31.17 -10.98
C ARG A 619 -32.16 -30.16 -9.90
N GLU A 620 -32.30 -30.61 -8.66
CA GLU A 620 -32.58 -29.79 -7.49
C GLU A 620 -31.31 -29.10 -6.95
N GLY A 621 -30.11 -29.42 -7.45
CA GLY A 621 -28.84 -28.85 -7.00
C GLY A 621 -28.28 -29.47 -5.71
N ASN A 622 -28.69 -30.69 -5.33
CA ASN A 622 -28.02 -31.45 -4.28
C ASN A 622 -26.72 -32.04 -4.83
N ILE A 623 -25.64 -31.99 -4.03
CA ILE A 623 -24.36 -32.64 -4.37
C ILE A 623 -24.31 -33.99 -3.66
N HIS A 624 -24.23 -35.07 -4.44
CA HIS A 624 -24.32 -36.47 -3.94
C HIS A 624 -22.96 -37.17 -3.81
N ASP A 625 -21.97 -36.77 -4.61
CA ASP A 625 -20.62 -37.33 -4.66
C ASP A 625 -19.66 -36.25 -5.20
N HIS A 626 -18.37 -36.30 -4.85
CA HIS A 626 -17.37 -35.33 -5.28
C HIS A 626 -16.01 -35.99 -5.50
N LYS A 627 -15.26 -35.57 -6.53
CA LYS A 627 -13.98 -36.19 -6.91
C LYS A 627 -12.98 -35.14 -7.39
N VAL A 628 -11.75 -35.25 -6.88
CA VAL A 628 -10.57 -34.56 -7.44
C VAL A 628 -9.68 -35.61 -8.09
N GLY A 629 -9.11 -35.29 -9.25
CA GLY A 629 -8.26 -36.21 -9.99
C GLY A 629 -7.44 -35.49 -11.06
N LEU A 630 -6.65 -36.27 -11.81
CA LEU A 630 -5.81 -35.76 -12.88
C LEU A 630 -6.24 -36.42 -14.20
N LYS A 631 -6.27 -35.66 -15.30
CA LYS A 631 -6.67 -36.16 -16.62
C LYS A 631 -5.80 -35.68 -17.78
N TRP A 632 -5.85 -36.45 -18.87
CA TRP A 632 -5.46 -36.03 -20.22
C TRP A 632 -6.70 -35.55 -20.97
N LEU A 633 -6.76 -34.25 -21.25
CA LEU A 633 -7.79 -33.61 -22.08
C LEU A 633 -7.55 -33.93 -23.56
N LYS A 634 -8.61 -34.38 -24.25
CA LYS A 634 -8.58 -34.83 -25.66
C LYS A 634 -9.57 -34.11 -26.58
N ASP A 635 -10.72 -33.67 -26.08
CA ASP A 635 -11.77 -33.01 -26.86
C ASP A 635 -12.16 -31.68 -26.20
N ALA A 636 -11.52 -30.61 -26.67
CA ALA A 636 -11.74 -29.24 -26.20
C ALA A 636 -12.53 -28.44 -27.25
N CYS A 637 -13.59 -27.78 -26.80
CA CYS A 637 -14.39 -26.83 -27.55
C CYS A 637 -14.14 -25.43 -26.98
N VAL A 638 -13.24 -24.66 -27.62
CA VAL A 638 -12.91 -23.29 -27.20
C VAL A 638 -13.93 -22.34 -27.81
N THR A 639 -14.67 -21.59 -26.99
CA THR A 639 -15.69 -20.65 -27.48
C THR A 639 -15.78 -19.42 -26.57
N THR A 640 -16.71 -18.52 -26.85
CA THR A 640 -16.91 -17.27 -26.09
C THR A 640 -18.23 -17.25 -25.33
N TYR A 641 -18.30 -16.45 -24.27
CA TYR A 641 -19.55 -16.18 -23.56
C TYR A 641 -20.68 -15.71 -24.50
N ASP A 642 -20.37 -14.86 -25.48
CA ASP A 642 -21.37 -14.34 -26.44
C ASP A 642 -21.89 -15.42 -27.40
N ASN A 643 -21.03 -16.32 -27.87
CA ASN A 643 -21.45 -17.48 -28.67
C ASN A 643 -22.40 -18.37 -27.87
N VAL A 644 -22.08 -18.63 -26.61
CA VAL A 644 -22.90 -19.46 -25.71
C VAL A 644 -24.23 -18.78 -25.39
N ASN A 645 -24.24 -17.49 -25.06
CA ASN A 645 -25.47 -16.71 -24.85
C ASN A 645 -26.38 -16.77 -26.10
N LYS A 646 -25.82 -16.46 -27.27
CA LYS A 646 -26.53 -16.47 -28.55
C LYS A 646 -27.11 -17.86 -28.88
N ALA A 647 -26.36 -18.92 -28.63
CA ALA A 647 -26.81 -20.29 -28.86
C ALA A 647 -27.89 -20.75 -27.86
N LEU A 648 -27.84 -20.26 -26.62
CA LEU A 648 -28.88 -20.47 -25.60
C LEU A 648 -30.09 -19.53 -25.73
N GLY A 649 -30.14 -18.69 -26.78
CA GLY A 649 -31.24 -17.74 -27.01
C GLY A 649 -31.26 -16.53 -26.06
N VAL A 650 -30.16 -16.28 -25.36
CA VAL A 650 -30.00 -15.17 -24.40
C VAL A 650 -29.50 -13.94 -25.13
N ALA A 651 -30.15 -12.79 -24.91
CA ALA A 651 -29.70 -11.51 -25.45
C ALA A 651 -28.33 -11.14 -24.85
N VAL A 652 -27.37 -10.84 -25.71
CA VAL A 652 -26.07 -10.26 -25.32
C VAL A 652 -26.31 -8.80 -24.92
N PRO A 653 -25.85 -8.33 -23.75
CA PRO A 653 -26.00 -6.93 -23.34
C PRO A 653 -25.30 -5.97 -24.31
N GLU A 654 -25.94 -4.84 -24.60
CA GLU A 654 -25.32 -3.79 -25.42
C GLU A 654 -24.16 -3.11 -24.65
N THR A 655 -23.27 -2.43 -25.36
CA THR A 655 -22.13 -1.70 -24.76
C THR A 655 -22.15 -0.26 -25.23
N LYS A 656 -22.41 0.66 -24.30
CA LYS A 656 -22.52 2.10 -24.52
C LYS A 656 -21.16 2.78 -24.51
N TRP A 657 -21.05 3.91 -25.20
CA TRP A 657 -19.84 4.69 -25.38
C TRP A 657 -20.09 6.15 -24.99
N PRO A 658 -20.30 6.45 -23.69
CA PRO A 658 -20.86 7.73 -23.23
C PRO A 658 -20.05 8.97 -23.60
N LEU A 659 -18.76 8.82 -23.90
CA LEU A 659 -17.83 9.88 -24.32
C LEU A 659 -17.26 9.64 -25.74
N GLY A 660 -17.92 8.78 -26.53
CA GLY A 660 -17.55 8.41 -27.90
C GLY A 660 -16.72 7.12 -27.99
N ARG A 661 -16.88 6.42 -29.12
CA ARG A 661 -16.14 5.22 -29.55
C ARG A 661 -15.05 5.61 -30.55
N ILE A 662 -13.94 4.88 -30.57
CA ILE A 662 -12.90 5.02 -31.62
C ILE A 662 -13.45 4.51 -32.97
N LYS A 663 -13.40 5.34 -34.01
CA LYS A 663 -13.88 5.01 -35.36
C LYS A 663 -13.17 3.79 -35.91
N GLY A 664 -13.95 2.81 -36.38
CA GLY A 664 -13.41 1.56 -36.93
C GLY A 664 -12.76 0.63 -35.90
N TYR A 665 -12.79 0.95 -34.59
CA TYR A 665 -12.32 0.03 -33.56
C TYR A 665 -13.15 -1.25 -33.56
N THR A 666 -12.48 -2.36 -33.90
CA THR A 666 -12.98 -3.72 -33.76
C THR A 666 -12.17 -4.38 -32.66
N GLN A 667 -12.83 -4.94 -31.64
CA GLN A 667 -12.17 -5.72 -30.60
C GLN A 667 -11.48 -6.93 -31.23
N GLN A 668 -10.17 -7.08 -31.02
CA GLN A 668 -9.40 -8.18 -31.59
C GLN A 668 -9.71 -9.48 -30.84
N THR A 669 -10.30 -10.46 -31.53
CA THR A 669 -10.48 -11.81 -30.99
C THR A 669 -9.15 -12.56 -30.90
N THR A 670 -8.97 -13.38 -29.87
CA THR A 670 -7.74 -14.12 -29.61
C THR A 670 -7.93 -15.63 -29.79
N GLY A 671 -7.27 -16.18 -30.80
CA GLY A 671 -7.32 -17.61 -31.14
C GLY A 671 -8.48 -17.97 -32.08
N THR A 672 -8.74 -19.26 -32.21
CA THR A 672 -9.84 -19.81 -33.02
C THR A 672 -10.96 -20.30 -32.09
N HIS A 673 -12.17 -19.78 -32.27
CA HIS A 673 -13.35 -20.26 -31.55
C HIS A 673 -14.09 -21.33 -32.37
N ASN A 674 -14.53 -22.40 -31.72
CA ASN A 674 -15.36 -23.44 -32.29
C ASN A 674 -16.82 -22.98 -32.42
N GLU A 675 -17.48 -23.42 -33.49
CA GLU A 675 -18.94 -23.40 -33.61
C GLU A 675 -19.56 -24.46 -32.67
N LEU A 676 -20.73 -24.16 -32.12
CA LEU A 676 -21.47 -25.04 -31.21
C LEU A 676 -22.50 -25.87 -31.99
N THR A 677 -22.46 -27.18 -31.82
CA THR A 677 -23.47 -28.11 -32.37
C THR A 677 -24.74 -28.13 -31.52
N GLU A 678 -25.83 -28.67 -32.06
CA GLU A 678 -27.09 -28.86 -31.31
C GLU A 678 -26.90 -29.67 -30.02
N SER A 679 -25.97 -30.64 -30.02
CA SER A 679 -25.62 -31.41 -28.81
C SER A 679 -24.83 -30.58 -27.81
N ASP A 680 -23.87 -29.77 -28.27
CA ASP A 680 -23.11 -28.85 -27.40
C ASP A 680 -24.07 -27.89 -26.69
N VAL A 681 -25.06 -27.34 -27.40
CA VAL A 681 -26.08 -26.43 -26.84
C VAL A 681 -27.00 -27.16 -25.84
N ALA A 682 -27.36 -28.42 -26.09
CA ALA A 682 -28.18 -29.22 -25.18
C ALA A 682 -27.47 -29.57 -23.87
N ASP A 683 -26.15 -29.79 -23.88
CA ASP A 683 -25.36 -30.00 -22.67
C ASP A 683 -25.08 -28.67 -21.93
N LEU A 684 -24.79 -27.58 -22.65
CA LEU A 684 -24.64 -26.23 -22.07
C LEU A 684 -25.93 -25.74 -21.39
N ALA A 685 -27.11 -26.05 -21.93
CA ALA A 685 -28.39 -25.74 -21.31
C ALA A 685 -28.57 -26.47 -19.96
N VAL A 686 -28.17 -27.74 -19.86
CA VAL A 686 -28.23 -28.50 -18.60
C VAL A 686 -27.17 -28.00 -17.61
N LEU A 687 -25.98 -27.64 -18.07
CA LEU A 687 -24.93 -27.04 -17.22
C LEU A 687 -25.38 -25.70 -16.60
N ARG A 688 -26.10 -24.86 -17.36
CA ARG A 688 -26.78 -23.66 -16.83
C ARG A 688 -27.81 -24.02 -15.77
N ASP A 689 -28.74 -24.92 -16.07
CA ASP A 689 -29.86 -25.23 -15.17
C ASP A 689 -29.39 -25.84 -13.85
N LEU A 690 -28.35 -26.68 -13.89
CA LEU A 690 -27.69 -27.22 -12.68
C LEU A 690 -26.96 -26.14 -11.88
N ALA A 691 -26.28 -25.21 -12.55
CA ALA A 691 -25.61 -24.09 -11.90
C ALA A 691 -26.62 -23.17 -11.20
N ASP A 692 -27.73 -22.80 -11.85
CA ASP A 692 -28.78 -21.98 -11.24
C ASP A 692 -29.41 -22.68 -10.01
N ALA A 693 -29.58 -24.00 -10.03
CA ALA A 693 -30.05 -24.78 -8.88
C ALA A 693 -29.04 -24.80 -7.71
N VAL A 694 -27.74 -24.94 -8.00
CA VAL A 694 -26.65 -24.85 -6.99
C VAL A 694 -26.57 -23.43 -6.42
N ARG A 695 -26.67 -22.40 -7.27
CA ARG A 695 -26.69 -20.98 -6.88
C ARG A 695 -27.85 -20.64 -5.95
N ALA A 696 -29.04 -21.14 -6.26
CA ALA A 696 -30.23 -20.96 -5.43
C ALA A 696 -30.04 -21.47 -4.00
N LYS A 697 -29.38 -22.63 -3.85
CA LYS A 697 -28.99 -23.19 -2.55
C LYS A 697 -27.86 -22.40 -1.89
N ARG A 698 -26.84 -21.97 -2.65
CA ARG A 698 -25.72 -21.16 -2.15
C ARG A 698 -26.18 -19.87 -1.50
N PHE A 699 -27.10 -19.13 -2.12
CA PHE A 699 -27.60 -17.87 -1.57
C PHE A 699 -28.78 -18.02 -0.61
N ALA A 700 -29.21 -19.24 -0.24
CA ALA A 700 -30.40 -19.45 0.57
C ALA A 700 -30.36 -18.72 1.94
N THR A 701 -29.23 -18.74 2.65
CA THR A 701 -29.11 -18.16 4.02
C THR A 701 -28.21 -16.93 4.13
N ALA A 702 -27.33 -16.68 3.17
CA ALA A 702 -26.31 -15.63 3.26
C ALA A 702 -25.95 -15.02 1.88
N GLY A 703 -25.15 -13.95 1.92
CA GLY A 703 -24.54 -13.35 0.74
C GLY A 703 -25.42 -12.34 0.00
N PHE A 704 -24.75 -11.40 -0.65
CA PHE A 704 -25.33 -10.45 -1.59
C PHE A 704 -24.47 -10.45 -2.84
N GLU A 705 -25.07 -10.61 -4.02
CA GLU A 705 -24.42 -10.21 -5.27
C GLU A 705 -25.04 -8.89 -5.72
N ALA A 706 -24.20 -7.91 -6.06
CA ALA A 706 -24.66 -6.57 -6.41
C ALA A 706 -23.76 -5.99 -7.50
N TYR A 707 -24.33 -5.81 -8.69
CA TYR A 707 -23.59 -5.30 -9.83
C TYR A 707 -23.65 -3.77 -9.90
N VAL A 708 -22.49 -3.15 -10.11
CA VAL A 708 -22.35 -1.73 -10.39
C VAL A 708 -21.67 -1.61 -11.76
N PRO A 709 -22.39 -1.14 -12.80
CA PRO A 709 -21.79 -0.92 -14.12
C PRO A 709 -20.52 -0.09 -14.00
N ASN A 710 -19.44 -0.58 -14.61
CA ASN A 710 -18.13 0.05 -14.51
C ASN A 710 -17.58 0.30 -15.91
N SER A 711 -17.22 1.55 -16.20
CA SER A 711 -16.67 1.90 -17.51
C SER A 711 -15.24 1.39 -17.66
N LEU A 712 -14.96 0.72 -18.78
CA LEU A 712 -13.64 0.20 -19.11
C LEU A 712 -12.97 1.15 -20.12
N PRO A 713 -11.75 1.64 -19.84
CA PRO A 713 -11.02 2.44 -20.81
C PRO A 713 -10.38 1.55 -21.88
N THR A 714 -10.65 1.87 -23.15
CA THR A 714 -9.92 1.35 -24.32
C THR A 714 -8.83 2.35 -24.68
N VAL A 715 -7.61 1.87 -24.96
CA VAL A 715 -6.44 2.67 -25.32
C VAL A 715 -5.75 2.03 -26.54
N LEU A 716 -5.41 2.85 -27.54
CA LEU A 716 -4.69 2.47 -28.76
C LEU A 716 -3.58 3.50 -29.06
N GLY A 717 -2.50 3.08 -29.71
CA GLY A 717 -1.34 3.94 -30.00
C GLY A 717 -0.55 4.30 -28.73
N GLY A 718 0.26 5.37 -28.79
CA GLY A 718 0.94 5.91 -27.61
C GLY A 718 2.37 5.39 -27.33
N GLY A 719 2.90 4.53 -28.19
CA GLY A 719 4.26 3.99 -28.12
C GLY A 719 4.46 2.86 -27.10
N ASP A 720 5.67 2.27 -27.11
CA ASP A 720 6.02 1.20 -26.18
C ASP A 720 6.15 1.72 -24.74
N LEU A 721 5.43 1.09 -23.81
CA LEU A 721 5.59 1.29 -22.37
C LEU A 721 6.98 0.84 -21.92
N GLN A 722 7.49 1.41 -20.83
CA GLN A 722 8.84 1.12 -20.31
C GLN A 722 8.79 0.40 -18.94
N PRO A 723 8.59 -0.94 -18.89
CA PRO A 723 8.61 -1.70 -17.64
C PRO A 723 9.88 -1.44 -16.80
N GLY A 724 11.02 -1.33 -17.46
CA GLY A 724 12.31 -1.05 -16.82
C GLY A 724 12.55 0.40 -16.40
N PHE A 725 11.61 1.34 -16.51
CA PHE A 725 11.86 2.79 -16.35
C PHE A 725 12.54 3.20 -15.03
N PHE A 726 12.32 2.47 -13.94
CA PHE A 726 12.96 2.75 -12.65
C PHE A 726 14.39 2.17 -12.51
N ASN A 727 14.80 1.28 -13.42
CA ASN A 727 16.17 0.80 -13.52
C ASN A 727 17.02 1.79 -14.35
N ARG A 728 18.01 2.41 -13.70
CA ARG A 728 19.03 3.29 -14.31
C ARG A 728 19.73 2.69 -15.54
N ALA A 729 19.85 1.36 -15.67
CA ALA A 729 20.45 0.71 -16.83
C ALA A 729 19.49 0.56 -18.03
N ALA A 730 18.19 0.74 -17.83
CA ALA A 730 17.16 0.67 -18.89
C ALA A 730 16.66 2.05 -19.36
N LEU A 731 17.03 3.15 -18.69
CA LEU A 731 16.72 4.51 -19.13
C LEU A 731 17.32 4.81 -20.51
N HIS A 732 16.48 5.28 -21.44
CA HIS A 732 16.89 5.63 -22.79
C HIS A 732 17.81 6.85 -22.82
N ARG A 733 18.85 6.81 -23.68
CA ARG A 733 19.77 7.94 -23.88
C ARG A 733 19.18 9.08 -24.70
N LYS A 734 18.17 8.86 -25.53
CA LYS A 734 17.55 9.92 -26.34
C LYS A 734 16.10 10.14 -25.91
N PRO A 735 15.65 11.39 -25.74
CA PRO A 735 14.24 11.70 -25.55
C PRO A 735 13.34 11.08 -26.61
N SER A 736 12.28 10.39 -26.18
CA SER A 736 11.23 9.87 -27.04
C SER A 736 10.40 11.01 -27.63
N ALA A 737 9.93 10.83 -28.88
CA ALA A 737 8.91 11.69 -29.44
C ALA A 737 7.59 11.56 -28.65
N ILE A 738 6.82 12.65 -28.59
CA ILE A 738 5.44 12.66 -28.11
C ILE A 738 4.57 11.99 -29.20
N PRO A 739 3.97 10.81 -28.97
CA PRO A 739 3.17 10.13 -29.99
C PRO A 739 1.87 10.89 -30.24
N THR A 740 1.53 11.07 -31.52
CA THR A 740 0.33 11.79 -31.96
C THR A 740 -0.83 10.86 -32.30
N ASP A 741 -0.66 9.55 -32.08
CA ASP A 741 -1.58 8.46 -32.43
C ASP A 741 -2.36 7.91 -31.22
N LEU A 742 -2.13 8.46 -30.02
CA LEU A 742 -2.75 8.01 -28.79
C LEU A 742 -4.26 8.29 -28.79
N GLN A 743 -5.06 7.23 -28.94
CA GLN A 743 -6.52 7.27 -28.92
C GLN A 743 -7.06 6.57 -27.68
N CYS A 744 -8.06 7.18 -27.02
CA CYS A 744 -8.71 6.58 -25.86
C CYS A 744 -10.22 6.85 -25.83
N ALA A 745 -10.97 5.88 -25.29
CA ALA A 745 -12.42 5.88 -25.18
C ALA A 745 -12.88 5.13 -23.92
N LEU A 746 -14.11 5.36 -23.47
CA LEU A 746 -14.76 4.58 -22.40
C LEU A 746 -15.90 3.76 -22.97
N SER A 747 -15.90 2.46 -22.72
CA SER A 747 -17.04 1.56 -22.92
C SER A 747 -17.75 1.29 -21.60
N LEU A 748 -19.06 1.10 -21.63
CA LEU A 748 -19.90 0.80 -20.46
C LEU A 748 -20.90 -0.33 -20.81
N PRO A 749 -20.71 -1.55 -20.27
CA PRO A 749 -21.65 -2.65 -20.49
C PRO A 749 -23.03 -2.34 -19.90
N ASP A 750 -24.08 -2.45 -20.72
CA ASP A 750 -25.47 -2.12 -20.33
C ASP A 750 -26.18 -3.33 -19.70
N ALA A 751 -25.58 -3.87 -18.64
CA ALA A 751 -26.07 -5.02 -17.91
C ALA A 751 -26.27 -4.72 -16.43
N LEU A 752 -27.36 -5.22 -15.85
CA LEU A 752 -27.55 -5.29 -14.39
C LEU A 752 -27.10 -6.66 -13.88
N GLY A 753 -25.80 -6.97 -14.04
CA GLY A 753 -25.20 -8.24 -13.64
C GLY A 753 -24.45 -8.96 -14.75
N LEU A 754 -23.96 -10.16 -14.45
CA LEU A 754 -23.40 -11.07 -15.44
C LEU A 754 -24.48 -11.58 -16.40
N SER A 755 -24.09 -11.86 -17.65
CA SER A 755 -24.98 -12.58 -18.59
C SER A 755 -25.22 -14.03 -18.12
N SER A 756 -26.07 -14.77 -18.82
CA SER A 756 -26.30 -16.19 -18.53
C SER A 756 -24.99 -16.99 -18.54
N ALA A 757 -24.19 -16.84 -19.59
CA ALA A 757 -22.95 -17.60 -19.77
C ALA A 757 -21.90 -17.29 -18.69
N GLN A 758 -21.58 -16.02 -18.41
CA GLN A 758 -20.64 -15.68 -17.33
C GLN A 758 -21.16 -16.14 -15.94
N ARG A 759 -22.47 -16.07 -15.68
CA ARG A 759 -23.07 -16.49 -14.40
C ARG A 759 -22.88 -17.99 -14.15
N PHE A 760 -23.26 -18.85 -15.10
CA PHE A 760 -23.18 -20.29 -14.85
C PHE A 760 -21.74 -20.81 -14.83
N VAL A 761 -20.85 -20.29 -15.69
CA VAL A 761 -19.42 -20.65 -15.64
C VAL A 761 -18.81 -20.22 -14.31
N GLY A 762 -19.08 -19.00 -13.85
CA GLY A 762 -18.62 -18.50 -12.54
C GLY A 762 -19.13 -19.36 -11.37
N GLU A 763 -20.39 -19.81 -11.41
CA GLU A 763 -20.96 -20.71 -10.40
C GLU A 763 -20.28 -22.09 -10.40
N LEU A 764 -20.01 -22.66 -11.59
CA LEU A 764 -19.28 -23.93 -11.70
C LEU A 764 -17.82 -23.80 -11.23
N MET A 765 -17.18 -22.64 -11.41
CA MET A 765 -15.89 -22.36 -10.77
C MET A 765 -16.01 -22.28 -9.24
N VAL A 766 -17.07 -21.67 -8.69
CA VAL A 766 -17.31 -21.65 -7.24
C VAL A 766 -17.50 -23.08 -6.70
N LEU A 767 -18.23 -23.92 -7.43
CA LEU A 767 -18.42 -25.34 -7.11
C LEU A 767 -17.10 -26.13 -7.14
N ALA A 768 -16.29 -26.00 -8.20
CA ALA A 768 -14.98 -26.65 -8.31
C ALA A 768 -14.04 -26.23 -7.16
N ASN A 769 -14.05 -24.94 -6.81
CA ASN A 769 -13.30 -24.41 -5.68
C ASN A 769 -13.79 -24.94 -4.32
N ARG A 770 -15.10 -25.22 -4.14
CA ARG A 770 -15.61 -25.96 -2.96
C ARG A 770 -15.18 -27.44 -2.96
N VAL A 771 -15.22 -28.12 -4.11
CA VAL A 771 -14.77 -29.52 -4.24
C VAL A 771 -13.27 -29.66 -3.90
N GLY A 772 -12.44 -28.72 -4.36
CA GLY A 772 -11.04 -28.64 -3.98
C GLY A 772 -10.83 -28.35 -2.48
N ALA A 773 -11.62 -27.44 -1.92
CA ALA A 773 -11.59 -27.13 -0.48
C ALA A 773 -11.99 -28.35 0.37
N GLN A 774 -13.02 -29.10 -0.04
CA GLN A 774 -13.46 -30.33 0.61
C GLN A 774 -12.38 -31.42 0.58
N PHE A 775 -11.80 -31.69 -0.58
CA PHE A 775 -10.68 -32.62 -0.71
C PHE A 775 -9.53 -32.28 0.24
N CYS A 776 -9.15 -31.00 0.33
CA CYS A 776 -8.09 -30.54 1.22
C CYS A 776 -8.48 -30.64 2.70
N HIS A 777 -9.72 -30.26 3.04
CA HIS A 777 -10.23 -30.28 4.41
C HIS A 777 -10.31 -31.71 4.98
N GLU A 778 -10.91 -32.65 4.25
CA GLU A 778 -11.03 -34.06 4.65
C GLU A 778 -9.67 -34.74 4.88
N ARG A 779 -8.63 -34.26 4.19
CA ARG A 779 -7.25 -34.76 4.26
C ARG A 779 -6.34 -33.93 5.17
N ASN A 780 -6.87 -32.89 5.80
CA ASN A 780 -6.14 -31.96 6.67
C ASN A 780 -4.93 -31.28 6.00
N ILE A 781 -5.05 -31.01 4.69
CA ILE A 781 -4.01 -30.41 3.83
C ILE A 781 -4.04 -28.89 4.00
N ALA A 782 -2.89 -28.30 4.33
CA ALA A 782 -2.75 -26.85 4.45
C ALA A 782 -2.76 -26.18 3.06
N VAL A 783 -3.74 -25.30 2.81
CA VAL A 783 -3.90 -24.53 1.57
C VAL A 783 -4.42 -23.11 1.86
N SER A 784 -4.48 -22.26 0.84
CA SER A 784 -5.00 -20.87 0.89
C SER A 784 -6.53 -20.85 0.99
N PHE A 785 -7.08 -21.21 2.16
CA PHE A 785 -8.52 -21.09 2.45
C PHE A 785 -8.91 -19.63 2.64
N ARG A 786 -10.02 -19.22 2.03
CA ARG A 786 -10.49 -17.82 2.00
C ARG A 786 -11.90 -17.70 2.54
N GLY A 787 -12.12 -16.67 3.35
CA GLY A 787 -13.40 -16.43 4.02
C GLY A 787 -13.59 -14.99 4.48
N ASN A 788 -14.81 -14.66 4.87
CA ASN A 788 -15.17 -13.39 5.52
C ASN A 788 -16.35 -13.62 6.47
N ALA A 789 -16.36 -12.89 7.59
CA ALA A 789 -17.45 -12.96 8.56
C ALA A 789 -18.74 -12.32 8.02
N ALA A 790 -19.87 -12.64 8.64
CA ALA A 790 -21.16 -12.04 8.32
C ALA A 790 -21.13 -10.52 8.46
N TRP A 791 -21.79 -9.83 7.52
CA TRP A 791 -22.01 -8.39 7.61
C TRP A 791 -22.89 -8.07 8.83
N LYS A 792 -22.75 -6.88 9.40
CA LYS A 792 -23.47 -6.48 10.62
C LYS A 792 -24.20 -5.16 10.41
N ASN A 793 -25.34 -4.99 11.07
CA ASN A 793 -26.01 -3.69 11.19
C ASN A 793 -25.10 -2.71 11.94
N SER A 794 -25.04 -1.45 11.49
CA SER A 794 -24.26 -0.38 12.11
C SER A 794 -25.17 0.61 12.85
N SER A 795 -24.59 1.55 13.62
CA SER A 795 -25.34 2.63 14.26
C SER A 795 -25.98 3.64 13.28
N LYS A 796 -25.71 3.51 11.97
CA LYS A 796 -26.34 4.29 10.89
C LYS A 796 -27.31 3.48 10.03
N THR A 797 -27.52 2.19 10.32
CA THR A 797 -28.41 1.33 9.52
C THR A 797 -29.87 1.68 9.78
N ALA A 798 -30.54 2.22 8.76
CA ALA A 798 -31.96 2.57 8.82
C ALA A 798 -32.88 1.33 8.82
N PRO A 799 -34.05 1.38 9.48
CA PRO A 799 -35.08 0.33 9.36
C PRO A 799 -35.49 0.09 7.91
N GLY A 800 -35.66 -1.18 7.51
CA GLY A 800 -35.91 -1.58 6.11
C GLY A 800 -34.63 -1.79 5.29
N TYR A 801 -33.46 -1.53 5.87
CA TYR A 801 -32.14 -1.74 5.26
C TYR A 801 -31.17 -2.51 6.17
N THR A 802 -31.67 -3.23 7.17
CA THR A 802 -30.84 -4.17 7.96
C THR A 802 -30.32 -5.32 7.10
N VAL A 803 -29.31 -6.06 7.57
CA VAL A 803 -28.84 -7.31 6.92
C VAL A 803 -30.02 -8.24 6.66
N GLU A 804 -30.91 -8.37 7.64
CA GLU A 804 -32.12 -9.17 7.60
C GLU A 804 -33.13 -8.66 6.56
N ASP A 805 -33.42 -7.36 6.55
CA ASP A 805 -34.30 -6.73 5.55
C ASP A 805 -33.76 -6.87 4.14
N LEU A 806 -32.43 -6.71 3.96
CA LEU A 806 -31.78 -6.78 2.65
C LEU A 806 -31.71 -8.22 2.14
N LEU A 807 -31.46 -9.22 3.00
CA LEU A 807 -31.49 -10.64 2.62
C LEU A 807 -32.87 -11.06 2.10
N ALA A 808 -33.94 -10.52 2.72
CA ALA A 808 -35.33 -10.73 2.28
C ALA A 808 -35.72 -9.96 1.01
N GLN A 809 -34.96 -8.92 0.64
CA GLN A 809 -35.19 -8.09 -0.55
C GLN A 809 -34.39 -8.51 -1.80
N ARG A 810 -33.57 -9.58 -1.71
CA ARG A 810 -32.84 -10.14 -2.84
C ARG A 810 -33.81 -10.73 -3.88
N ILE A 811 -33.40 -10.74 -5.15
CA ILE A 811 -34.11 -11.46 -6.20
C ILE A 811 -34.05 -12.97 -5.85
N PRO A 812 -35.20 -13.67 -5.72
CA PRO A 812 -35.23 -15.07 -5.30
C PRO A 812 -34.31 -15.96 -6.12
N ASN A 813 -33.69 -16.95 -5.46
CA ASN A 813 -32.77 -17.94 -6.03
C ASN A 813 -31.49 -17.40 -6.69
N SER A 814 -31.31 -16.08 -6.81
CA SER A 814 -30.13 -15.49 -7.46
C SER A 814 -29.07 -14.98 -6.48
N GLY A 815 -29.48 -14.46 -5.32
CA GLY A 815 -28.61 -13.68 -4.43
C GLY A 815 -28.50 -12.18 -4.80
N ASP A 816 -29.06 -11.79 -5.96
CA ASP A 816 -28.85 -10.48 -6.58
C ASP A 816 -29.66 -9.38 -5.87
N LEU A 817 -29.06 -8.20 -5.67
CA LEU A 817 -29.66 -7.05 -4.97
C LEU A 817 -29.21 -5.71 -5.58
N ASP A 818 -30.12 -4.72 -5.63
CA ASP A 818 -29.79 -3.35 -6.02
C ASP A 818 -28.74 -2.75 -5.07
N HIS A 819 -27.56 -2.42 -5.60
CA HIS A 819 -26.44 -1.88 -4.84
C HIS A 819 -26.81 -0.62 -4.03
N ARG A 820 -27.76 0.20 -4.51
CA ARG A 820 -28.21 1.40 -3.80
C ARG A 820 -28.90 1.07 -2.47
N LYS A 821 -29.54 -0.11 -2.35
CA LYS A 821 -30.10 -0.59 -1.08
C LYS A 821 -29.01 -0.99 -0.08
N ILE A 822 -27.94 -1.62 -0.57
CA ILE A 822 -26.76 -1.97 0.25
C ILE A 822 -26.07 -0.69 0.76
N LEU A 823 -25.90 0.31 -0.11
CA LEU A 823 -25.35 1.61 0.26
C LEU A 823 -26.21 2.33 1.31
N ARG A 824 -27.54 2.42 1.09
CA ARG A 824 -28.50 3.01 2.05
C ARG A 824 -28.46 2.33 3.42
N GLY A 825 -28.25 1.01 3.47
CA GLY A 825 -28.12 0.28 4.73
C GLY A 825 -26.90 0.63 5.58
N GLN A 826 -25.88 1.29 5.00
CA GLN A 826 -24.63 1.69 5.69
C GLN A 826 -24.06 0.57 6.59
N LEU A 827 -24.12 -0.67 6.10
CA LEU A 827 -23.78 -1.88 6.85
C LEU A 827 -22.29 -1.95 7.16
N PHE A 828 -21.95 -2.59 8.27
CA PHE A 828 -20.57 -2.99 8.53
C PHE A 828 -20.19 -4.23 7.72
N THR A 829 -19.12 -4.11 6.93
CA THR A 829 -18.65 -5.12 5.97
C THR A 829 -17.26 -5.68 6.36
N PRO A 830 -17.17 -6.87 6.98
CA PRO A 830 -15.92 -7.53 7.25
C PRO A 830 -15.10 -7.80 5.98
N GLN A 831 -13.82 -7.42 6.02
CA GLN A 831 -12.85 -7.75 4.98
C GLN A 831 -12.65 -9.27 4.87
N SER A 832 -12.35 -9.74 3.66
CA SER A 832 -11.92 -11.13 3.46
C SER A 832 -10.55 -11.39 4.09
N THR A 833 -10.34 -12.64 4.50
CA THR A 833 -9.12 -13.13 5.16
C THR A 833 -8.69 -14.45 4.53
N VAL A 834 -7.43 -14.83 4.78
CA VAL A 834 -6.85 -16.13 4.39
C VAL A 834 -6.42 -16.89 5.64
N SER A 835 -6.62 -18.20 5.64
CA SER A 835 -6.15 -19.13 6.68
C SER A 835 -5.61 -20.42 6.03
N THR A 836 -4.86 -21.22 6.79
CA THR A 836 -4.53 -22.61 6.43
C THR A 836 -5.63 -23.60 6.82
N THR A 837 -6.73 -23.13 7.43
CA THR A 837 -7.92 -23.89 7.81
C THR A 837 -9.17 -23.33 7.15
N ALA A 838 -10.22 -24.15 6.98
CA ALA A 838 -11.52 -23.71 6.48
C ALA A 838 -12.09 -22.51 7.28
N LEU A 839 -12.79 -21.62 6.57
CA LEU A 839 -13.41 -20.40 7.08
C LEU A 839 -14.81 -20.24 6.46
N PRO A 840 -15.78 -19.57 7.14
CA PRO A 840 -17.01 -19.14 6.50
C PRO A 840 -16.70 -18.04 5.48
N PHE A 841 -17.47 -17.98 4.38
CA PHE A 841 -17.31 -16.96 3.36
C PHE A 841 -18.69 -16.35 3.07
N TRP A 842 -19.17 -15.58 4.04
CA TRP A 842 -20.57 -15.18 4.11
C TRP A 842 -21.03 -14.37 2.89
N VAL A 843 -20.18 -13.49 2.34
CA VAL A 843 -20.53 -12.72 1.13
C VAL A 843 -20.71 -13.61 -0.11
N MET A 844 -20.07 -14.78 -0.15
CA MET A 844 -20.23 -15.80 -1.19
C MET A 844 -21.42 -16.74 -0.93
N GLY A 845 -22.22 -16.52 0.11
CA GLY A 845 -23.35 -17.39 0.50
C GLY A 845 -22.99 -18.49 1.51
N PHE A 846 -21.74 -18.59 1.96
CA PHE A 846 -21.32 -19.64 2.89
C PHE A 846 -21.36 -19.14 4.34
N ASP A 847 -22.50 -19.36 5.01
CA ASP A 847 -22.76 -18.90 6.38
C ASP A 847 -21.91 -19.58 7.46
N LYS A 848 -21.50 -20.83 7.20
CA LYS A 848 -20.69 -21.69 8.07
C LYS A 848 -19.32 -21.98 7.46
N PRO A 849 -18.35 -22.44 8.28
CA PRO A 849 -17.07 -22.89 7.75
C PRO A 849 -17.22 -24.09 6.80
N ASP A 850 -18.11 -25.04 7.10
CA ASP A 850 -18.19 -26.35 6.43
C ASP A 850 -16.78 -26.91 6.15
N HIS A 851 -16.48 -27.15 4.87
CA HIS A 851 -15.15 -27.47 4.34
C HIS A 851 -14.41 -26.26 3.72
N GLY A 852 -15.00 -25.07 3.77
CA GLY A 852 -14.42 -23.80 3.33
C GLY A 852 -14.44 -23.59 1.82
N TYR A 853 -13.59 -22.65 1.38
CA TYR A 853 -13.43 -22.25 -0.01
C TYR A 853 -11.95 -21.94 -0.26
N ILE A 854 -11.41 -22.34 -1.42
CA ILE A 854 -10.04 -22.07 -1.87
C ILE A 854 -10.04 -21.44 -3.27
N ARG A 855 -8.88 -21.19 -3.87
CA ARG A 855 -8.77 -20.91 -5.31
C ARG A 855 -7.88 -21.96 -5.97
N ALA A 856 -8.42 -22.67 -6.95
CA ALA A 856 -7.81 -23.80 -7.64
C ALA A 856 -8.13 -23.85 -9.15
N THR A 857 -8.88 -22.86 -9.67
CA THR A 857 -9.43 -22.83 -11.04
C THR A 857 -8.73 -21.85 -11.98
N SER A 858 -7.65 -21.16 -11.56
CA SER A 858 -6.92 -20.27 -12.48
C SER A 858 -5.38 -20.22 -12.26
N PRO A 859 -4.67 -21.38 -12.30
CA PRO A 859 -3.23 -21.48 -12.02
C PRO A 859 -2.28 -20.91 -13.08
N LEU A 860 -2.75 -20.59 -14.29
CA LEU A 860 -1.97 -19.84 -15.28
C LEU A 860 -1.85 -18.37 -14.85
N ARG A 861 -2.93 -17.79 -14.33
CA ARG A 861 -3.03 -16.36 -13.95
C ARG A 861 -2.95 -16.06 -12.44
N ARG A 862 -2.93 -17.06 -11.54
CA ARG A 862 -2.82 -16.89 -10.06
C ARG A 862 -1.88 -17.92 -9.41
N PHE A 863 -0.98 -17.47 -8.53
CA PHE A 863 -0.05 -18.36 -7.83
C PHE A 863 -0.69 -19.17 -6.68
N ASP A 864 -1.75 -18.69 -6.01
CA ASP A 864 -2.47 -19.48 -4.99
C ASP A 864 -2.96 -20.83 -5.56
N ASP A 865 -3.47 -20.78 -6.79
CA ASP A 865 -4.02 -21.93 -7.48
C ASP A 865 -2.91 -22.94 -7.83
N MET A 866 -1.72 -22.47 -8.21
CA MET A 866 -0.52 -23.32 -8.32
C MET A 866 -0.15 -23.98 -6.98
N LEU A 867 -0.21 -23.22 -5.87
CA LEU A 867 0.06 -23.74 -4.53
C LEU A 867 -0.93 -24.86 -4.16
N VAL A 868 -2.22 -24.66 -4.40
CA VAL A 868 -3.26 -25.69 -4.23
C VAL A 868 -2.97 -26.91 -5.09
N HIS A 869 -2.65 -26.72 -6.38
CA HIS A 869 -2.36 -27.84 -7.29
C HIS A 869 -1.16 -28.67 -6.81
N TRP A 870 -0.06 -28.04 -6.39
CA TRP A 870 1.09 -28.75 -5.80
C TRP A 870 0.76 -29.49 -4.49
N GLN A 871 -0.20 -29.03 -3.70
CA GLN A 871 -0.62 -29.73 -2.47
C GLN A 871 -1.52 -30.93 -2.78
N ILE A 872 -2.51 -30.76 -3.67
CA ILE A 872 -3.40 -31.83 -4.11
C ILE A 872 -2.61 -32.96 -4.77
N LYS A 873 -1.69 -32.63 -5.68
CA LYS A 873 -0.85 -33.62 -6.37
C LYS A 873 0.08 -34.38 -5.41
N ALA A 874 0.65 -33.71 -4.42
CA ALA A 874 1.46 -34.34 -3.38
C ALA A 874 0.63 -35.34 -2.52
N ALA A 875 -0.61 -34.99 -2.17
CA ALA A 875 -1.50 -35.88 -1.43
C ALA A 875 -1.93 -37.10 -2.26
N LEU A 876 -2.33 -36.90 -3.52
CA LEU A 876 -2.66 -38.00 -4.44
C LEU A 876 -1.47 -38.96 -4.65
N ALA A 877 -0.24 -38.42 -4.71
CA ALA A 877 0.97 -39.23 -4.81
C ALA A 877 1.23 -40.08 -3.56
N ALA A 878 1.02 -39.49 -2.37
CA ALA A 878 1.15 -40.20 -1.10
C ALA A 878 0.09 -41.28 -0.92
N GLU A 879 -1.18 -41.00 -1.29
CA GLU A 879 -2.28 -41.98 -1.30
C GLU A 879 -2.00 -43.15 -2.26
N ALA A 880 -1.37 -42.89 -3.39
CA ALA A 880 -0.95 -43.91 -4.36
C ALA A 880 0.39 -44.61 -4.01
N GLY A 881 1.10 -44.19 -2.95
CA GLY A 881 2.40 -44.76 -2.55
C GLY A 881 3.55 -44.48 -3.52
N LEU A 882 3.46 -43.41 -4.32
CA LEU A 882 4.42 -43.10 -5.39
C LEU A 882 5.72 -42.50 -4.86
N ALA A 883 6.83 -43.20 -5.06
CA ALA A 883 8.16 -42.73 -4.69
C ALA A 883 8.67 -41.64 -5.66
N GLY A 884 9.33 -40.62 -5.11
CA GLY A 884 9.93 -39.53 -5.89
C GLY A 884 9.04 -38.30 -6.14
N ALA A 885 7.76 -38.35 -5.70
CA ALA A 885 6.89 -37.18 -5.72
C ALA A 885 7.21 -36.17 -4.60
N ASP A 886 6.85 -34.92 -4.83
CA ASP A 886 6.99 -33.81 -3.86
C ASP A 886 6.11 -34.05 -2.62
N PRO A 887 6.58 -33.79 -1.39
CA PRO A 887 5.77 -33.94 -0.19
C PRO A 887 4.71 -32.84 -0.06
N VAL A 888 3.65 -33.12 0.71
CA VAL A 888 2.72 -32.09 1.21
C VAL A 888 3.49 -31.14 2.13
N LEU A 889 3.22 -29.84 2.02
CA LEU A 889 3.84 -28.80 2.86
C LEU A 889 3.07 -28.64 4.17
N ASP A 890 3.80 -28.36 5.26
CA ASP A 890 3.16 -28.05 6.53
C ASP A 890 2.53 -26.64 6.56
N SER A 891 1.68 -26.41 7.56
CA SER A 891 0.97 -25.13 7.72
C SER A 891 1.90 -23.92 7.90
N ALA A 892 3.13 -24.08 8.39
CA ALA A 892 4.06 -22.96 8.57
C ALA A 892 4.72 -22.58 7.25
N ALA A 893 5.14 -23.57 6.45
CA ALA A 893 5.62 -23.36 5.09
C ALA A 893 4.53 -22.71 4.20
N VAL A 894 3.30 -23.23 4.25
CA VAL A 894 2.16 -22.69 3.49
C VAL A 894 1.82 -21.26 3.95
N THR A 895 1.83 -20.96 5.25
CA THR A 895 1.61 -19.59 5.75
C THR A 895 2.67 -18.62 5.24
N SER A 896 3.95 -19.02 5.23
CA SER A 896 5.06 -18.19 4.74
C SER A 896 4.96 -17.85 3.25
N ILE A 897 4.37 -18.75 2.46
CA ILE A 897 4.07 -18.52 1.04
C ILE A 897 2.86 -17.58 0.91
N ILE A 898 1.76 -17.84 1.61
CA ILE A 898 0.53 -17.02 1.59
C ILE A 898 0.82 -15.55 1.93
N ASP A 899 1.56 -15.28 3.02
CA ASP A 899 1.87 -13.90 3.46
C ASP A 899 2.66 -13.11 2.39
N ARG A 900 3.45 -13.79 1.55
CA ARG A 900 4.17 -13.18 0.41
C ARG A 900 3.25 -12.94 -0.80
N VAL A 901 2.43 -13.94 -1.13
CA VAL A 901 1.56 -13.95 -2.32
C VAL A 901 0.41 -12.96 -2.18
N GLU A 902 -0.22 -12.86 -1.00
CA GLU A 902 -1.23 -11.82 -0.69
C GLU A 902 -0.65 -10.41 -0.88
N GLY A 903 0.57 -10.17 -0.39
CA GLY A 903 1.28 -8.90 -0.56
C GLY A 903 1.48 -8.52 -2.03
N ALA A 904 1.83 -9.51 -2.86
CA ALA A 904 2.03 -9.37 -4.30
C ALA A 904 0.73 -9.16 -5.08
N GLN A 905 -0.29 -9.99 -4.89
CA GLN A 905 -1.60 -9.83 -5.54
C GLN A 905 -2.26 -8.49 -5.18
N GLN A 906 -2.13 -8.04 -3.93
CA GLN A 906 -2.61 -6.73 -3.50
C GLN A 906 -1.74 -5.58 -4.06
N ARG A 907 -0.56 -5.83 -4.65
CA ARG A 907 0.12 -4.83 -5.51
C ARG A 907 -0.57 -4.80 -6.87
N VAL A 908 -0.66 -5.94 -7.56
CA VAL A 908 -1.32 -6.09 -8.88
C VAL A 908 -2.70 -5.41 -8.89
N LYS A 909 -3.60 -5.79 -7.99
CA LYS A 909 -4.96 -5.23 -7.89
C LYS A 909 -5.00 -3.70 -7.69
N VAL A 910 -4.00 -3.13 -7.00
CA VAL A 910 -3.89 -1.67 -6.82
C VAL A 910 -3.35 -1.01 -8.09
N THR A 911 -2.39 -1.63 -8.76
CA THR A 911 -1.84 -1.20 -10.06
C THR A 911 -2.94 -1.12 -11.13
N GLU A 912 -3.78 -2.15 -11.26
CA GLU A 912 -4.92 -2.20 -12.21
C GLU A 912 -5.96 -1.11 -11.92
N LEU A 913 -6.34 -0.94 -10.65
CA LEU A 913 -7.28 0.08 -10.21
C LEU A 913 -6.77 1.50 -10.54
N TYR A 914 -5.50 1.79 -10.20
CA TYR A 914 -4.90 3.10 -10.43
C TYR A 914 -4.70 3.39 -11.92
N SER A 915 -4.37 2.39 -12.74
CA SER A 915 -4.29 2.55 -14.20
C SER A 915 -5.67 2.81 -14.81
N THR A 916 -6.68 2.00 -14.44
CA THR A 916 -8.07 2.19 -14.88
C THR A 916 -8.60 3.58 -14.52
N HIS A 917 -8.34 4.06 -13.30
CA HIS A 917 -8.74 5.40 -12.89
C HIS A 917 -7.92 6.52 -13.57
N TYR A 918 -6.63 6.31 -13.85
CA TYR A 918 -5.81 7.24 -14.63
C TYR A 918 -6.41 7.46 -16.03
N TRP A 919 -6.73 6.37 -16.73
CA TRP A 919 -7.29 6.46 -18.08
C TRP A 919 -8.73 7.00 -18.12
N ARG A 920 -9.58 6.65 -17.14
CA ARG A 920 -10.90 7.30 -16.97
C ARG A 920 -10.76 8.82 -16.76
N ALA A 921 -9.85 9.25 -15.90
CA ALA A 921 -9.58 10.68 -15.67
C ALA A 921 -9.03 11.38 -16.92
N ALA A 922 -8.14 10.73 -17.69
CA ALA A 922 -7.59 11.26 -18.93
C ALA A 922 -8.66 11.49 -20.01
N VAL A 923 -9.55 10.50 -20.25
CA VAL A 923 -10.66 10.64 -21.21
C VAL A 923 -11.60 11.78 -20.80
N ILE A 924 -11.97 11.88 -19.51
CA ILE A 924 -12.88 12.92 -19.00
C ILE A 924 -12.25 14.30 -19.10
N GLN A 925 -10.98 14.45 -18.67
CA GLN A 925 -10.27 15.72 -18.77
C GLN A 925 -10.19 16.19 -20.23
N SER A 926 -9.91 15.28 -21.18
CA SER A 926 -9.92 15.59 -22.61
C SER A 926 -11.27 16.11 -23.13
N ARG A 927 -12.42 15.68 -22.58
CA ARG A 927 -13.75 16.24 -22.93
C ARG A 927 -14.00 17.61 -22.33
N LEU A 928 -13.51 17.84 -21.11
CA LEU A 928 -13.76 19.08 -20.38
C LEU A 928 -12.86 20.23 -20.87
N THR A 929 -11.67 19.94 -21.43
CA THR A 929 -10.71 20.96 -21.89
C THR A 929 -10.75 21.26 -23.39
N GLY A 930 -11.51 20.53 -24.20
CA GLY A 930 -11.48 20.70 -25.65
C GLY A 930 -12.61 20.00 -26.41
N PRO A 931 -12.75 20.28 -27.72
CA PRO A 931 -13.72 19.60 -28.57
C PRO A 931 -13.37 18.11 -28.72
N PRO A 932 -14.37 17.23 -28.98
CA PRO A 932 -14.11 15.82 -29.27
C PRO A 932 -13.06 15.59 -30.38
N SER A 933 -12.18 14.60 -30.19
CA SER A 933 -11.29 14.15 -31.28
C SER A 933 -12.11 13.76 -32.52
N PRO A 934 -11.71 14.18 -33.74
CA PRO A 934 -12.40 13.81 -34.98
C PRO A 934 -12.31 12.31 -35.29
N GLU A 935 -11.48 11.56 -34.58
CA GLU A 935 -11.31 10.10 -34.70
C GLU A 935 -12.39 9.31 -33.95
N LEU A 936 -13.31 10.00 -33.27
CA LEU A 936 -14.38 9.38 -32.48
C LEU A 936 -15.75 9.48 -33.17
N GLU A 937 -16.59 8.50 -32.91
CA GLU A 937 -18.01 8.43 -33.27
C GLU A 937 -18.87 8.34 -32.01
N PHE A 938 -20.11 8.83 -32.08
CA PHE A 938 -21.01 8.96 -30.93
C PHE A 938 -22.31 8.19 -31.19
N PRO A 939 -22.28 6.84 -31.15
CA PRO A 939 -23.44 6.01 -31.47
C PRO A 939 -24.61 6.25 -30.48
N ASP A 940 -24.29 6.45 -29.20
CA ASP A 940 -25.25 6.65 -28.11
C ASP A 940 -25.55 8.15 -27.84
N GLY A 941 -25.05 9.06 -28.69
CA GLY A 941 -24.93 10.48 -28.36
C GLY A 941 -23.72 10.76 -27.45
N GLN A 942 -23.77 11.85 -26.69
CA GLN A 942 -22.71 12.26 -25.74
C GLN A 942 -23.33 12.68 -24.40
N VAL A 943 -22.77 12.21 -23.30
CA VAL A 943 -23.17 12.60 -21.93
C VAL A 943 -22.76 14.05 -21.65
N ASP A 944 -23.69 14.86 -21.14
CA ASP A 944 -23.43 16.25 -20.75
C ASP A 944 -22.75 16.32 -19.37
N LEU A 945 -21.42 16.36 -19.40
CA LEU A 945 -20.58 16.46 -18.20
C LEU A 945 -20.82 17.72 -17.35
N SER A 946 -21.57 18.71 -17.84
CA SER A 946 -21.94 19.90 -17.08
C SER A 946 -23.10 19.67 -16.10
N ASN A 947 -23.90 18.60 -16.29
CA ASN A 947 -25.07 18.27 -15.49
C ASN A 947 -25.42 16.76 -15.62
N VAL A 948 -24.61 15.88 -15.01
CA VAL A 948 -24.86 14.43 -14.98
C VAL A 948 -25.58 14.00 -13.70
N LYS A 949 -26.39 12.94 -13.78
CA LYS A 949 -26.98 12.33 -12.59
C LYS A 949 -25.95 11.48 -11.84
N ALA A 950 -25.99 11.54 -10.52
CA ALA A 950 -25.18 10.72 -9.64
C ALA A 950 -25.96 10.27 -8.40
N PHE A 951 -25.54 9.15 -7.80
CA PHE A 951 -26.01 8.70 -6.50
C PHE A 951 -24.95 8.93 -5.42
N VAL A 952 -25.34 9.48 -4.27
CA VAL A 952 -24.44 9.70 -3.13
C VAL A 952 -23.88 8.36 -2.65
N ASN A 953 -22.56 8.14 -2.76
CA ASN A 953 -21.91 6.88 -2.40
C ASN A 953 -21.39 6.87 -0.95
N ARG A 954 -21.13 8.06 -0.39
CA ARG A 954 -20.83 8.29 1.04
C ARG A 954 -21.36 9.64 1.48
N ASN A 955 -21.63 9.82 2.78
CA ASN A 955 -22.02 11.14 3.32
C ASN A 955 -20.97 12.22 3.01
N PRO A 956 -21.40 13.48 2.83
CA PRO A 956 -20.55 14.66 2.93
C PRO A 956 -19.70 14.67 4.21
N SER A 957 -18.44 15.05 4.06
CA SER A 957 -17.48 15.21 5.17
C SER A 957 -16.64 16.49 4.98
N PRO A 958 -16.34 17.25 6.04
CA PRO A 958 -15.65 18.53 5.91
C PRO A 958 -14.18 18.36 5.53
N ASN A 959 -13.70 19.19 4.60
CA ASN A 959 -12.27 19.34 4.38
C ASN A 959 -11.63 20.11 5.55
N VAL A 960 -10.43 19.68 5.97
CA VAL A 960 -9.74 20.27 7.12
C VAL A 960 -9.42 21.74 6.84
N GLY A 961 -10.13 22.64 7.52
CA GLY A 961 -9.92 24.09 7.42
C GLY A 961 -10.71 24.80 6.31
N SER A 962 -11.81 24.24 5.79
CA SER A 962 -12.71 24.97 4.89
C SER A 962 -14.19 24.56 5.02
N ASP A 963 -15.09 25.47 4.67
CA ASP A 963 -16.56 25.26 4.66
C ASP A 963 -17.04 24.39 3.48
N ILE A 964 -16.11 23.76 2.76
CA ILE A 964 -16.37 22.88 1.62
C ILE A 964 -16.36 21.44 2.11
N LEU A 965 -17.51 20.78 2.01
CA LEU A 965 -17.64 19.35 2.21
C LEU A 965 -17.25 18.60 0.93
N THR A 966 -16.75 17.39 1.08
CA THR A 966 -16.51 16.44 -0.03
C THR A 966 -17.20 15.12 0.24
N PHE A 967 -17.77 14.54 -0.82
CA PHE A 967 -18.33 13.19 -0.83
C PHE A 967 -17.90 12.41 -2.08
N GLU A 968 -18.07 11.09 -2.04
CA GLU A 968 -18.02 10.24 -3.23
C GLU A 968 -19.43 10.11 -3.81
N ALA A 969 -19.58 10.22 -5.13
CA ALA A 969 -20.84 9.96 -5.83
C ALA A 969 -20.60 9.03 -7.03
N TYR A 970 -21.47 8.04 -7.23
CA TYR A 970 -21.44 7.16 -8.39
C TYR A 970 -22.27 7.76 -9.53
N VAL A 971 -21.66 7.96 -10.69
CA VAL A 971 -22.28 8.53 -11.91
C VAL A 971 -22.66 7.37 -12.84
N PRO A 972 -23.96 7.00 -12.96
CA PRO A 972 -24.35 5.79 -13.70
C PRO A 972 -24.06 5.88 -15.19
N GLU A 973 -24.29 7.06 -15.79
CA GLU A 973 -24.06 7.33 -17.22
C GLU A 973 -22.60 7.20 -17.64
N LEU A 974 -21.67 7.27 -16.67
CA LEU A 974 -20.23 7.12 -16.89
C LEU A 974 -19.65 5.84 -16.23
N GLY A 975 -20.46 5.05 -15.51
CA GLY A 975 -20.03 3.84 -14.81
C GLY A 975 -18.81 4.04 -13.89
N LEU A 976 -18.80 5.09 -13.07
CA LEU A 976 -17.63 5.43 -12.24
C LEU A 976 -18.01 6.24 -10.99
N ILE A 977 -17.08 6.34 -10.05
CA ILE A 977 -17.20 7.19 -8.85
C ILE A 977 -16.39 8.47 -9.05
N ALA A 978 -17.01 9.61 -8.77
CA ALA A 978 -16.40 10.93 -8.74
C ALA A 978 -16.35 11.51 -7.30
N SER A 979 -15.38 12.38 -7.04
CA SER A 979 -15.29 13.16 -5.81
C SER A 979 -15.98 14.51 -6.00
N ILE A 980 -17.06 14.75 -5.26
CA ILE A 980 -17.90 15.94 -5.41
C ILE A 980 -17.62 16.91 -4.27
N PHE A 981 -17.38 18.17 -4.62
CA PHE A 981 -17.14 19.28 -3.70
C PHE A 981 -18.42 20.14 -3.60
N THR A 982 -18.77 20.56 -2.38
CA THR A 982 -19.98 21.37 -2.17
C THR A 982 -19.87 22.22 -0.88
N PRO A 983 -20.35 23.48 -0.87
CA PRO A 983 -20.51 24.24 0.37
C PRO A 983 -21.44 23.52 1.36
N ALA A 984 -21.14 23.56 2.66
CA ALA A 984 -21.91 22.84 3.69
C ALA A 984 -23.44 23.06 3.61
N ALA A 985 -23.88 24.31 3.43
CA ALA A 985 -25.29 24.69 3.33
C ALA A 985 -26.06 24.14 2.11
N ARG A 986 -25.41 23.40 1.20
CA ARG A 986 -26.07 22.65 0.10
C ARG A 986 -26.24 21.16 0.39
N ALA A 987 -25.75 20.67 1.52
CA ALA A 987 -25.58 19.24 1.78
C ALA A 987 -25.98 18.80 3.20
N GLU A 988 -26.71 19.65 3.93
CA GLU A 988 -27.11 19.42 5.33
C GLU A 988 -28.05 18.20 5.47
N ASP A 989 -28.95 17.98 4.50
CA ASP A 989 -29.94 16.89 4.49
C ASP A 989 -29.56 15.70 3.55
N MET A 990 -28.31 15.60 3.07
CA MET A 990 -27.92 14.59 2.07
C MET A 990 -27.53 13.22 2.67
N GLU A 991 -28.25 12.15 2.30
CA GLU A 991 -27.95 10.77 2.75
C GLU A 991 -27.29 9.89 1.67
N VAL A 992 -26.70 8.75 2.09
CA VAL A 992 -26.19 7.75 1.14
C VAL A 992 -27.32 7.19 0.28
N GLY A 993 -27.13 7.19 -1.03
CA GLY A 993 -28.04 6.62 -2.01
C GLY A 993 -29.14 7.57 -2.48
N ASP A 994 -29.07 8.86 -2.15
CA ASP A 994 -29.89 9.90 -2.79
C ASP A 994 -29.40 10.24 -4.20
N GLU A 995 -30.32 10.71 -5.05
CA GLU A 995 -30.01 11.16 -6.41
C GLU A 995 -29.72 12.66 -6.43
N VAL A 996 -28.59 13.04 -7.03
CA VAL A 996 -28.11 14.41 -7.16
C VAL A 996 -27.61 14.71 -8.58
N ASN A 997 -27.64 15.98 -8.97
CA ASN A 997 -27.02 16.44 -10.21
C ASN A 997 -25.63 17.01 -9.92
N VAL A 998 -24.64 16.63 -10.71
CA VAL A 998 -23.24 17.07 -10.54
C VAL A 998 -22.63 17.56 -11.84
N ARG A 999 -21.74 18.55 -11.72
CA ARG A 999 -20.94 19.10 -12.81
C ARG A 999 -19.50 18.63 -12.66
N LEU A 1000 -18.95 17.89 -13.62
CA LEU A 1000 -17.52 17.54 -13.58
C LEU A 1000 -16.66 18.74 -14.02
N ASP A 1001 -15.51 18.92 -13.37
CA ASP A 1001 -14.63 20.08 -13.58
C ASP A 1001 -13.20 19.65 -13.98
N ALA A 1002 -12.60 20.39 -14.93
CA ALA A 1002 -11.30 20.09 -15.52
C ALA A 1002 -10.09 20.39 -14.61
N ASN A 1003 -10.27 21.29 -13.64
CA ASN A 1003 -9.25 21.73 -12.69
C ASN A 1003 -9.26 20.84 -11.44
N LEU A 1004 -10.44 20.36 -11.03
CA LEU A 1004 -10.60 19.38 -9.96
C LEU A 1004 -10.24 17.95 -10.44
N THR A 1005 -10.59 17.59 -11.67
CA THR A 1005 -10.23 16.29 -12.28
C THR A 1005 -8.75 16.24 -12.61
N ARG A 1006 -8.03 15.24 -12.09
CA ARG A 1006 -6.58 15.09 -12.22
C ARG A 1006 -6.17 13.63 -12.40
N GLN A 1007 -5.17 13.39 -13.23
CA GLN A 1007 -4.67 12.04 -13.54
C GLN A 1007 -3.67 11.52 -12.50
N LEU A 1008 -2.94 12.41 -11.82
CA LEU A 1008 -1.72 12.09 -11.06
C LEU A 1008 -1.61 12.95 -9.79
N PRO A 1009 -0.82 12.52 -8.77
CA PRO A 1009 -0.15 11.21 -8.68
C PRO A 1009 -1.11 10.06 -8.29
N SER A 1010 -2.24 10.42 -7.67
CA SER A 1010 -3.42 9.56 -7.53
C SER A 1010 -4.53 10.14 -8.41
N PRO A 1011 -5.11 9.37 -9.34
CA PRO A 1011 -6.16 9.85 -10.21
C PRO A 1011 -7.45 10.13 -9.43
N ILE A 1012 -8.05 11.29 -9.69
CA ILE A 1012 -9.35 11.69 -9.15
C ILE A 1012 -10.17 12.30 -10.29
N ILE A 1013 -11.40 11.80 -10.45
CA ILE A 1013 -12.44 12.41 -11.28
C ILE A 1013 -13.28 13.23 -10.32
N ALA A 1014 -13.47 14.52 -10.60
CA ALA A 1014 -14.07 15.42 -9.62
C ALA A 1014 -14.94 16.51 -10.25
N GLY A 1015 -15.79 17.07 -9.40
CA GLY A 1015 -16.82 18.01 -9.78
C GLY A 1015 -17.49 18.68 -8.60
N GLU A 1016 -18.58 19.38 -8.88
CA GLU A 1016 -19.36 20.14 -7.91
C GLU A 1016 -20.84 19.73 -7.94
N LEU A 1017 -21.53 19.89 -6.82
CA LEU A 1017 -22.99 19.75 -6.73
C LEU A 1017 -23.66 20.98 -7.38
N VAL A 1018 -24.64 20.76 -8.27
CA VAL A 1018 -25.27 21.82 -9.11
C VAL A 1018 -26.36 22.60 -8.36
#